data_AF-C3Z4H8-F1
#
_entry.id   AF-C3Z4H8-F1
#
_cell.length_a   1.000
_cell.length_b   1.000
_cell.length_c   1.000
_cell.angle_alpha   90.00
_cell.angle_beta   90.00
_cell.angle_gamma   90.00
#
_symmetry.space_group_name_H-M   'P 1'
#
loop_
_entity.id
_entity.type
_entity.pdbx_description
1 polymer ?
#
loop_
_entity_poly.entity_id
_entity_poly.type
_entity_poly.pdbx_seq_one_letter_code
_entity_poly.pdbx_strand_id
1 'polypeptide(L)'
;MAKSYSSLLKDQAYVGGQWVSAASGETFQVTNPSSGEVLGSVPDMNAGDATKAIKIAYDAFQTWRETTAKGKPVAESLGEVNYAAVFLEWFAEEARRTYGDTIPAPAKSKRIVVVHQPVGVASMITPWNFPYAMVTRKAGAALAAGCTVVLKPSEETPLTTLAIVDLAHQAGIPAGVFNVVTCSRKNVEAVGKTLCTDPLVAKISFTGSTAVGKVLLKWGADTVKKASMELGGHAPFVVFDSADVDAAVQGAMVSKFRYMGQAVEKVGTNTQGPLINTKAVEKVGTNTQGPLINTKAVEKVGTYTQGPLINTKAVEKVGTNTQGPLINTKVGEGRDKGNTQGPLINTKAVEKVGTNTQGPLINTKAVEKAVEKVGTNTQGPLINTKAVEKVGTNTQGPLISTKAVEKVGTYTQGPLINTKAVEKVGTNTQGPLINTKAVEKVGTNTQGPLINTKAVEKVGTNTQGPLINTKAVEKVGTNTQGPLINTKAVEKVGTNTQGPLINTKAVEKVGTNTQGPLINTKTVEKVGTNTQGPLINTKAVEKVGTNTQGPLINTKAVEKVEAQILDAVSKGATVMTGGKRHALGGTFFEPTLLKGVTTDMLCTQQETFGPVAPVIKFKTEEEAVTIANSARVGLAGYFFSNNIGQIWRVAERMEVGMVGVNEGLVSMVEAPFGGVKESGIGVEGSKYGIHEYLNVKYICFGGV
;
A
#
# COMPACT_ATOMS: atom_id res chain seq x y z
N MET A 1 -1.11 -4.23 17.35
CA MET A 1 -2.07 -3.10 17.38
C MET A 1 -3.46 -3.68 17.19
N ALA A 2 -4.26 -3.83 18.26
CA ALA A 2 -5.48 -4.68 18.22
C ALA A 2 -6.75 -4.04 18.83
N LYS A 3 -6.76 -2.72 19.06
CA LYS A 3 -7.87 -2.01 19.74
C LYS A 3 -8.53 -0.89 18.92
N SER A 4 -8.31 -0.82 17.60
CA SER A 4 -8.72 0.33 16.77
C SER A 4 -9.78 0.06 15.69
N TYR A 5 -10.12 -1.19 15.39
CA TYR A 5 -10.97 -1.55 14.25
C TYR A 5 -12.32 -2.19 14.63
N SER A 6 -12.57 -2.40 15.92
CA SER A 6 -13.80 -3.03 16.42
C SER A 6 -15.07 -2.24 16.12
N SER A 7 -14.98 -0.92 15.94
CA SER A 7 -16.12 -0.03 15.69
C SER A 7 -16.69 -0.12 14.26
N LEU A 8 -15.91 -0.64 13.31
CA LEU A 8 -16.30 -0.79 11.90
C LEU A 8 -17.06 -2.09 11.62
N LEU A 9 -17.02 -3.06 12.54
CA LEU A 9 -17.86 -4.25 12.48
C LEU A 9 -19.27 -3.88 12.98
N LYS A 10 -20.27 -4.20 12.18
CA LYS A 10 -21.69 -3.90 12.45
C LYS A 10 -22.52 -5.17 12.27
N ASP A 11 -23.44 -5.38 13.19
CA ASP A 11 -24.45 -6.44 13.24
C ASP A 11 -25.83 -5.97 12.75
N GLN A 12 -25.91 -4.71 12.29
CA GLN A 12 -27.11 -4.06 11.76
C GLN A 12 -26.92 -3.58 10.31
N ALA A 13 -28.02 -3.46 9.58
CA ALA A 13 -28.08 -2.81 8.27
C ALA A 13 -28.12 -1.28 8.42
N TYR A 14 -28.00 -0.53 7.33
CA TYR A 14 -27.97 0.94 7.39
C TYR A 14 -29.00 1.57 6.43
N VAL A 15 -30.01 2.25 6.96
CA VAL A 15 -31.09 2.85 6.18
C VAL A 15 -31.45 4.22 6.78
N GLY A 16 -31.61 5.24 5.94
CA GLY A 16 -32.10 6.55 6.40
C GLY A 16 -31.18 7.26 7.39
N GLY A 17 -29.87 6.97 7.36
CA GLY A 17 -28.91 7.52 8.32
C GLY A 17 -28.84 6.76 9.66
N GLN A 18 -29.56 5.64 9.81
CA GLN A 18 -29.68 4.87 11.04
C GLN A 18 -29.20 3.43 10.87
N TRP A 19 -28.68 2.85 11.94
CA TRP A 19 -28.42 1.41 12.06
C TRP A 19 -29.71 0.69 12.44
N VAL A 20 -30.12 -0.29 11.65
CA VAL A 20 -31.44 -0.93 11.73
C VAL A 20 -31.39 -2.46 11.65
N SER A 21 -32.30 -3.10 12.36
CA SER A 21 -32.59 -4.54 12.22
C SER A 21 -33.64 -4.76 11.12
N ALA A 22 -33.75 -5.99 10.60
CA ALA A 22 -34.82 -6.39 9.68
C ALA A 22 -36.18 -6.34 10.40
N ALA A 23 -37.26 -5.99 9.69
CA ALA A 23 -38.57 -5.87 10.34
C ALA A 23 -39.18 -7.22 10.77
N SER A 24 -38.63 -8.33 10.29
CA SER A 24 -38.93 -9.70 10.75
C SER A 24 -38.19 -10.09 12.03
N GLY A 25 -37.16 -9.35 12.44
CA GLY A 25 -36.20 -9.76 13.47
C GLY A 25 -35.24 -10.87 13.03
N GLU A 26 -35.33 -11.37 11.79
CA GLU A 26 -34.44 -12.43 11.29
C GLU A 26 -33.02 -11.90 11.03
N THR A 27 -32.02 -12.76 11.23
CA THR A 27 -30.61 -12.50 10.94
C THR A 27 -29.97 -13.73 10.27
N PHE A 28 -28.86 -13.55 9.58
CA PHE A 28 -28.07 -14.63 9.01
C PHE A 28 -26.58 -14.50 9.40
N GLN A 29 -25.95 -15.66 9.63
CA GLN A 29 -24.54 -15.74 9.99
C GLN A 29 -23.63 -15.48 8.79
N VAL A 30 -22.55 -14.74 9.03
CA VAL A 30 -21.43 -14.56 8.10
C VAL A 30 -20.27 -15.43 8.61
N THR A 31 -19.68 -16.26 7.76
CA THR A 31 -18.62 -17.21 8.17
C THR A 31 -17.29 -16.94 7.47
N ASN A 32 -16.20 -17.38 8.11
CA ASN A 32 -14.87 -17.36 7.55
C ASN A 32 -14.66 -18.59 6.65
N PRO A 33 -14.47 -18.43 5.32
CA PRO A 33 -14.33 -19.58 4.41
C PRO A 33 -13.05 -20.41 4.63
N SER A 34 -12.10 -19.93 5.44
CA SER A 34 -10.88 -20.69 5.77
C SER A 34 -11.01 -21.59 7.00
N SER A 35 -11.92 -21.29 7.93
CA SER A 35 -12.04 -21.98 9.23
C SER A 35 -13.46 -22.48 9.55
N GLY A 36 -14.48 -22.00 8.84
CA GLY A 36 -15.90 -22.23 9.17
C GLY A 36 -16.41 -21.40 10.36
N GLU A 37 -15.55 -20.59 10.97
CA GLU A 37 -15.86 -19.74 12.13
C GLU A 37 -16.90 -18.66 11.79
N VAL A 38 -17.85 -18.42 12.70
CA VAL A 38 -18.84 -17.35 12.56
C VAL A 38 -18.18 -16.01 12.89
N LEU A 39 -18.10 -15.12 11.89
CA LEU A 39 -17.54 -13.76 12.01
C LEU A 39 -18.54 -12.75 12.59
N GLY A 40 -19.84 -13.06 12.49
CA GLY A 40 -20.93 -12.23 13.01
C GLY A 40 -22.29 -12.69 12.48
N SER A 41 -23.35 -12.01 12.89
CA SER A 41 -24.69 -12.11 12.30
C SER A 41 -25.12 -10.73 11.82
N VAL A 42 -25.87 -10.65 10.71
CA VAL A 42 -26.43 -9.39 10.18
C VAL A 42 -27.89 -9.60 9.79
N PRO A 43 -28.71 -8.54 9.63
CA PRO A 43 -30.15 -8.70 9.44
C PRO A 43 -30.51 -9.35 8.10
N ASP A 44 -31.52 -10.22 8.10
CA ASP A 44 -32.07 -10.83 6.89
C ASP A 44 -33.30 -10.04 6.39
N MET A 45 -33.03 -8.90 5.74
CA MET A 45 -34.07 -7.97 5.31
C MET A 45 -34.87 -8.54 4.13
N ASN A 46 -36.17 -8.26 4.12
CA ASN A 46 -37.10 -8.75 3.10
C ASN A 46 -37.48 -7.66 2.08
N ALA A 47 -38.34 -8.01 1.11
CA ALA A 47 -38.81 -7.11 0.07
C ALA A 47 -39.46 -5.81 0.60
N GLY A 48 -40.21 -5.87 1.71
CA GLY A 48 -40.83 -4.70 2.33
C GLY A 48 -39.81 -3.77 3.00
N ASP A 49 -38.72 -4.32 3.54
CA ASP A 49 -37.60 -3.52 4.06
C ASP A 49 -36.80 -2.86 2.93
N ALA A 50 -36.65 -3.53 1.79
CA ALA A 50 -36.07 -2.94 0.59
C ALA A 50 -36.93 -1.77 0.05
N THR A 51 -38.26 -1.90 -0.02
CA THR A 51 -39.16 -0.79 -0.43
C THR A 51 -39.05 0.42 0.52
N LYS A 52 -38.93 0.21 1.85
CA LYS A 52 -38.67 1.32 2.80
C LYS A 52 -37.37 2.06 2.46
N ALA A 53 -36.28 1.32 2.23
CA ALA A 53 -34.99 1.90 1.88
C ALA A 53 -35.02 2.66 0.55
N ILE A 54 -35.77 2.16 -0.45
CA ILE A 54 -36.00 2.83 -1.74
C ILE A 54 -36.77 4.14 -1.56
N LYS A 55 -37.86 4.15 -0.79
CA LYS A 55 -38.63 5.37 -0.51
C LYS A 55 -37.77 6.44 0.18
N ILE A 56 -36.98 6.02 1.18
CA ILE A 56 -36.05 6.90 1.90
C ILE A 56 -34.96 7.46 0.97
N ALA A 57 -34.42 6.64 0.06
CA ALA A 57 -33.47 7.09 -0.94
C ALA A 57 -34.09 8.08 -1.95
N TYR A 58 -35.35 7.88 -2.32
CA TYR A 58 -36.10 8.77 -3.21
C TYR A 58 -36.39 10.13 -2.57
N ASP A 59 -36.68 10.15 -1.27
CA ASP A 59 -36.91 11.40 -0.52
C ASP A 59 -35.60 12.18 -0.35
N ALA A 60 -34.52 11.50 0.03
CA ALA A 60 -33.18 12.09 0.10
C ALA A 60 -32.65 12.58 -1.25
N PHE A 61 -33.07 11.96 -2.37
CA PHE A 61 -32.68 12.39 -3.72
C PHE A 61 -33.18 13.80 -4.05
N GLN A 62 -34.33 14.22 -3.52
CA GLN A 62 -34.91 15.52 -3.88
C GLN A 62 -34.03 16.70 -3.44
N THR A 63 -33.27 16.55 -2.34
CA THR A 63 -32.34 17.57 -1.83
C THR A 63 -30.88 17.29 -2.19
N TRP A 64 -30.46 16.02 -2.23
CA TRP A 64 -29.08 15.66 -2.56
C TRP A 64 -28.66 16.12 -3.97
N ARG A 65 -29.57 16.02 -4.94
CA ARG A 65 -29.39 16.49 -6.33
C ARG A 65 -29.07 17.98 -6.49
N GLU A 66 -29.28 18.79 -5.44
CA GLU A 66 -29.01 20.24 -5.43
C GLU A 66 -27.68 20.56 -4.72
N THR A 67 -27.03 19.56 -4.12
CA THR A 67 -25.80 19.73 -3.34
C THR A 67 -24.57 19.75 -4.24
N THR A 68 -23.87 20.88 -4.29
CA THR A 68 -22.59 21.01 -5.00
C THR A 68 -21.44 20.38 -4.22
N ALA A 69 -20.51 19.74 -4.92
CA ALA A 69 -19.36 19.04 -4.33
C ALA A 69 -18.37 20.01 -3.64
N LYS A 70 -18.54 20.21 -2.33
CA LYS A 70 -17.57 20.91 -1.47
C LYS A 70 -16.39 19.99 -1.14
N GLY A 71 -15.21 20.35 -1.63
CA GLY A 71 -13.98 19.57 -1.46
C GLY A 71 -13.42 19.56 -0.04
N LYS A 72 -12.68 18.49 0.29
CA LYS A 72 -11.90 18.32 1.52
C LYS A 72 -10.61 17.51 1.22
N PRO A 73 -9.52 17.63 2.04
CA PRO A 73 -8.18 17.24 1.60
C PRO A 73 -7.87 15.74 1.57
N VAL A 74 -6.86 15.37 0.77
CA VAL A 74 -6.50 14.00 0.34
C VAL A 74 -5.58 13.23 1.32
N ALA A 75 -5.05 13.88 2.36
CA ALA A 75 -3.81 13.46 3.04
C ALA A 75 -3.84 12.15 3.88
N GLU A 76 -4.95 11.42 3.97
CA GLU A 76 -5.14 10.33 4.96
C GLU A 76 -5.76 9.03 4.37
N SER A 77 -4.99 8.25 3.60
CA SER A 77 -5.24 6.81 3.36
C SER A 77 -4.03 6.10 2.73
N LEU A 78 -3.59 4.95 3.27
CA LEU A 78 -2.44 4.21 2.73
C LEU A 78 -2.45 2.69 3.01
N GLY A 79 -2.51 1.89 1.95
CA GLY A 79 -2.36 0.43 1.93
C GLY A 79 -3.69 -0.34 1.80
N GLU A 80 -3.91 -0.98 0.64
CA GLU A 80 -5.09 -1.80 0.25
C GLU A 80 -6.45 -1.07 0.22
N VAL A 81 -6.67 -0.08 1.11
CA VAL A 81 -7.70 0.95 0.97
C VAL A 81 -7.55 1.72 -0.35
N ASN A 82 -6.32 1.98 -0.80
CA ASN A 82 -6.02 2.94 -1.87
C ASN A 82 -6.78 2.69 -3.16
N TYR A 83 -6.77 1.49 -3.76
CA TYR A 83 -7.42 1.29 -5.07
C TYR A 83 -8.91 1.65 -5.07
N ALA A 84 -9.57 1.52 -3.91
CA ALA A 84 -10.99 1.75 -3.78
C ALA A 84 -11.36 3.09 -3.15
N ALA A 85 -10.50 3.68 -2.31
CA ALA A 85 -10.58 5.09 -1.91
C ALA A 85 -10.26 6.01 -3.09
N VAL A 86 -9.33 5.63 -3.97
CA VAL A 86 -8.98 6.37 -5.19
C VAL A 86 -10.14 6.34 -6.21
N PHE A 87 -11.03 5.33 -6.20
CA PHE A 87 -12.32 5.45 -6.92
C PHE A 87 -13.21 6.56 -6.35
N LEU A 88 -13.25 6.74 -5.02
CA LEU A 88 -14.04 7.81 -4.39
C LEU A 88 -13.41 9.18 -4.62
N GLU A 89 -12.07 9.27 -4.61
CA GLU A 89 -11.29 10.47 -4.93
C GLU A 89 -11.50 10.89 -6.39
N TRP A 90 -11.29 9.96 -7.33
CA TRP A 90 -11.53 10.16 -8.76
C TRP A 90 -12.95 10.66 -9.04
N PHE A 91 -13.97 9.97 -8.50
CA PHE A 91 -15.35 10.41 -8.73
C PHE A 91 -15.71 11.70 -7.96
N ALA A 92 -15.08 12.01 -6.82
CA ALA A 92 -15.24 13.31 -6.17
C ALA A 92 -14.65 14.47 -6.99
N GLU A 93 -13.61 14.22 -7.80
CA GLU A 93 -13.15 15.18 -8.81
C GLU A 93 -14.11 15.25 -10.02
N GLU A 94 -14.47 14.11 -10.62
CA GLU A 94 -15.33 14.05 -11.82
C GLU A 94 -16.75 14.59 -11.56
N ALA A 95 -17.23 14.59 -10.32
CA ALA A 95 -18.46 15.28 -9.90
C ALA A 95 -18.50 16.76 -10.34
N ARG A 96 -17.32 17.40 -10.48
CA ARG A 96 -17.16 18.80 -10.91
C ARG A 96 -16.87 18.96 -12.40
N ARG A 97 -16.85 17.86 -13.17
CA ARG A 97 -16.52 17.81 -14.60
C ARG A 97 -17.66 17.24 -15.47
N THR A 98 -18.87 17.18 -14.92
CA THR A 98 -20.13 16.76 -15.57
C THR A 98 -20.67 17.78 -16.58
N TYR A 99 -19.80 18.26 -17.48
CA TYR A 99 -20.07 19.35 -18.41
C TYR A 99 -21.27 19.07 -19.33
N GLY A 100 -21.99 20.13 -19.68
CA GLY A 100 -22.98 20.14 -20.76
C GLY A 100 -22.44 20.84 -22.01
N ASP A 101 -23.13 20.67 -23.13
CA ASP A 101 -22.71 21.20 -24.44
C ASP A 101 -23.52 22.43 -24.86
N THR A 102 -22.93 23.29 -25.68
CA THR A 102 -23.66 24.28 -26.49
C THR A 102 -23.49 23.92 -27.96
N ILE A 103 -24.57 23.53 -28.63
CA ILE A 103 -24.53 23.02 -30.00
C ILE A 103 -24.90 24.16 -30.97
N PRO A 104 -24.16 24.35 -32.08
CA PRO A 104 -24.53 25.31 -33.13
C PRO A 104 -25.94 25.03 -33.66
N ALA A 105 -26.86 25.97 -33.47
CA ALA A 105 -28.25 25.82 -33.91
C ALA A 105 -28.39 26.08 -35.42
N PRO A 106 -29.00 25.18 -36.22
CA PRO A 106 -29.22 25.41 -37.65
C PRO A 106 -30.13 26.61 -37.96
N ALA A 107 -31.01 26.97 -37.02
CA ALA A 107 -31.85 28.17 -37.12
C ALA A 107 -31.29 29.28 -36.21
N LYS A 108 -31.05 30.46 -36.80
CA LYS A 108 -30.48 31.62 -36.09
C LYS A 108 -31.30 32.08 -34.88
N SER A 109 -32.62 31.87 -34.91
CA SER A 109 -33.58 32.24 -33.85
C SER A 109 -33.59 31.30 -32.63
N LYS A 110 -32.57 30.44 -32.50
CA LYS A 110 -32.46 29.39 -31.47
C LYS A 110 -31.05 29.31 -30.90
N ARG A 111 -30.92 28.85 -29.66
CA ARG A 111 -29.68 28.29 -29.09
C ARG A 111 -29.99 26.89 -28.53
N ILE A 112 -29.09 25.95 -28.77
CA ILE A 112 -29.20 24.58 -28.28
C ILE A 112 -28.20 24.39 -27.13
N VAL A 113 -28.73 24.03 -25.96
CA VAL A 113 -27.93 23.66 -24.79
C VAL A 113 -28.26 22.22 -24.43
N VAL A 114 -27.25 21.45 -24.05
CA VAL A 114 -27.39 20.11 -23.48
C VAL A 114 -26.90 20.17 -22.04
N VAL A 115 -27.67 19.60 -21.10
CA VAL A 115 -27.27 19.50 -19.69
C VAL A 115 -27.32 18.05 -19.22
N HIS A 116 -26.41 17.69 -18.33
CA HIS A 116 -26.43 16.42 -17.62
C HIS A 116 -27.12 16.59 -16.26
N GLN A 117 -27.96 15.62 -15.88
CA GLN A 117 -28.64 15.60 -14.57
C GLN A 117 -28.65 14.17 -14.01
N PRO A 118 -28.65 13.96 -12.68
CA PRO A 118 -28.72 12.62 -12.09
C PRO A 118 -29.94 11.82 -12.57
N VAL A 119 -29.77 10.50 -12.68
CA VAL A 119 -30.84 9.58 -13.08
C VAL A 119 -31.94 9.43 -12.02
N GLY A 120 -31.62 9.52 -10.73
CA GLY A 120 -32.57 9.33 -9.62
C GLY A 120 -32.01 8.39 -8.55
N VAL A 121 -32.86 7.53 -8.00
CA VAL A 121 -32.41 6.43 -7.12
C VAL A 121 -31.77 5.33 -7.97
N ALA A 122 -30.56 4.92 -7.58
CA ALA A 122 -29.86 3.77 -8.15
C ALA A 122 -29.90 2.57 -7.20
N SER A 123 -30.49 1.46 -7.65
CA SER A 123 -30.32 0.18 -6.97
C SER A 123 -28.99 -0.46 -7.36
N MET A 124 -28.29 -1.01 -6.38
CA MET A 124 -26.96 -1.58 -6.54
C MET A 124 -26.92 -2.98 -5.94
N ILE A 125 -26.34 -3.94 -6.67
CA ILE A 125 -26.18 -5.32 -6.19
C ILE A 125 -24.74 -5.75 -6.49
N THR A 126 -23.98 -6.10 -5.45
CA THR A 126 -22.52 -6.33 -5.53
C THR A 126 -22.12 -7.75 -5.11
N PRO A 127 -21.09 -8.33 -5.75
CA PRO A 127 -20.60 -9.68 -5.48
C PRO A 127 -19.62 -9.73 -4.30
N TRP A 128 -19.27 -10.95 -3.89
CA TRP A 128 -18.41 -11.27 -2.75
C TRP A 128 -16.90 -11.19 -3.02
N ASN A 129 -16.47 -11.13 -4.28
CA ASN A 129 -15.05 -11.28 -4.65
C ASN A 129 -14.19 -10.03 -4.38
N PHE A 130 -14.78 -8.84 -4.55
CA PHE A 130 -14.15 -7.56 -4.25
C PHE A 130 -15.15 -6.64 -3.51
N PRO A 131 -15.57 -7.01 -2.28
CA PRO A 131 -16.73 -6.41 -1.61
C PRO A 131 -16.51 -4.95 -1.18
N TYR A 132 -15.28 -4.44 -1.31
CA TYR A 132 -14.97 -3.02 -1.18
C TYR A 132 -14.96 -2.31 -2.54
N ALA A 133 -14.12 -2.75 -3.50
CA ALA A 133 -13.95 -2.07 -4.78
C ALA A 133 -15.20 -2.11 -5.69
N MET A 134 -16.05 -3.13 -5.55
CA MET A 134 -17.35 -3.21 -6.24
C MET A 134 -18.36 -2.18 -5.72
N VAL A 135 -18.30 -1.90 -4.42
CA VAL A 135 -19.16 -0.90 -3.76
C VAL A 135 -18.71 0.50 -4.15
N THR A 136 -17.42 0.82 -4.00
CA THR A 136 -16.92 2.18 -4.23
C THR A 136 -16.97 2.62 -5.70
N ARG A 137 -16.70 1.74 -6.69
CA ARG A 137 -16.79 2.14 -8.10
C ARG A 137 -18.23 2.45 -8.55
N LYS A 138 -19.23 1.78 -7.98
CA LYS A 138 -20.66 2.05 -8.20
C LYS A 138 -21.15 3.27 -7.42
N ALA A 139 -20.95 3.25 -6.09
CA ALA A 139 -21.46 4.29 -5.20
C ALA A 139 -20.75 5.63 -5.43
N GLY A 140 -19.43 5.64 -5.67
CA GLY A 140 -18.68 6.86 -5.98
C GLY A 140 -19.23 7.57 -7.21
N ALA A 141 -19.39 6.86 -8.33
CA ALA A 141 -19.95 7.40 -9.57
C ALA A 141 -21.40 7.93 -9.39
N ALA A 142 -22.25 7.17 -8.68
CA ALA A 142 -23.63 7.59 -8.43
C ALA A 142 -23.73 8.84 -7.54
N LEU A 143 -22.99 8.87 -6.43
CA LEU A 143 -22.96 10.00 -5.51
C LEU A 143 -22.38 11.25 -6.18
N ALA A 144 -21.33 11.09 -6.99
CA ALA A 144 -20.72 12.15 -7.79
C ALA A 144 -21.68 12.74 -8.85
N ALA A 145 -22.54 11.90 -9.44
CA ALA A 145 -23.59 12.33 -10.35
C ALA A 145 -24.77 13.04 -9.66
N GLY A 146 -24.86 13.01 -8.33
CA GLY A 146 -25.98 13.54 -7.54
C GLY A 146 -27.15 12.55 -7.33
N CYS A 147 -26.92 11.26 -7.55
CA CYS A 147 -27.90 10.19 -7.28
C CYS A 147 -27.84 9.73 -5.81
N THR A 148 -28.90 9.07 -5.36
CA THR A 148 -28.90 8.30 -4.09
C THR A 148 -28.89 6.81 -4.37
N VAL A 149 -28.45 6.01 -3.40
CA VAL A 149 -28.19 4.58 -3.61
C VAL A 149 -28.87 3.68 -2.57
N VAL A 150 -29.35 2.53 -3.03
CA VAL A 150 -29.79 1.40 -2.19
C VAL A 150 -29.04 0.15 -2.64
N LEU A 151 -28.17 -0.37 -1.77
CA LEU A 151 -27.19 -1.40 -2.14
C LEU A 151 -27.43 -2.70 -1.36
N LYS A 152 -27.58 -3.84 -2.07
CA LYS A 152 -27.57 -5.19 -1.49
C LYS A 152 -26.24 -5.89 -1.76
N PRO A 153 -25.34 -6.00 -0.76
CA PRO A 153 -24.07 -6.70 -0.91
C PRO A 153 -24.26 -8.20 -0.78
N SER A 154 -23.40 -9.01 -1.39
CA SER A 154 -23.44 -10.46 -1.25
C SER A 154 -23.41 -10.91 0.21
N GLU A 155 -24.30 -11.84 0.55
CA GLU A 155 -24.47 -12.42 1.88
C GLU A 155 -23.22 -13.14 2.43
N GLU A 156 -22.28 -13.53 1.57
CA GLU A 156 -20.99 -14.10 1.97
C GLU A 156 -20.07 -13.03 2.62
N THR A 157 -20.26 -11.74 2.28
CA THR A 157 -19.32 -10.65 2.63
C THR A 157 -19.97 -9.28 2.96
N PRO A 158 -21.10 -9.19 3.70
CA PRO A 158 -21.79 -7.92 3.92
C PRO A 158 -21.01 -6.96 4.82
N LEU A 159 -20.21 -7.48 5.76
CA LEU A 159 -19.49 -6.70 6.79
C LEU A 159 -18.59 -5.60 6.20
N THR A 160 -17.92 -5.87 5.07
CA THR A 160 -17.09 -4.86 4.37
C THR A 160 -17.91 -3.70 3.84
N THR A 161 -19.13 -3.95 3.38
CA THR A 161 -20.05 -2.90 2.90
C THR A 161 -20.60 -2.07 4.07
N LEU A 162 -20.88 -2.71 5.21
CA LEU A 162 -21.32 -2.03 6.43
C LEU A 162 -20.21 -1.11 6.99
N ALA A 163 -18.94 -1.54 6.94
CA ALA A 163 -17.81 -0.67 7.27
C ALA A 163 -17.69 0.54 6.33
N ILE A 164 -17.95 0.38 5.03
CA ILE A 164 -17.92 1.49 4.06
C ILE A 164 -19.02 2.52 4.33
N VAL A 165 -20.25 2.08 4.64
CA VAL A 165 -21.35 3.02 4.91
C VAL A 165 -21.23 3.68 6.29
N ASP A 166 -20.56 3.04 7.26
CA ASP A 166 -20.16 3.69 8.52
C ASP A 166 -19.13 4.80 8.29
N LEU A 167 -18.14 4.57 7.42
CA LEU A 167 -17.19 5.60 7.01
C LEU A 167 -17.88 6.73 6.20
N ALA A 168 -18.88 6.41 5.37
CA ALA A 168 -19.69 7.40 4.67
C ALA A 168 -20.52 8.26 5.64
N HIS A 169 -21.10 7.64 6.68
CA HIS A 169 -21.80 8.34 7.76
C HIS A 169 -20.87 9.29 8.52
N GLN A 170 -19.70 8.79 8.96
CA GLN A 170 -18.67 9.61 9.62
C GLN A 170 -18.14 10.73 8.72
N ALA A 171 -18.07 10.51 7.41
CA ALA A 171 -17.71 11.53 6.43
C ALA A 171 -18.83 12.57 6.16
N GLY A 172 -20.00 12.44 6.78
CA GLY A 172 -21.11 13.39 6.67
C GLY A 172 -21.96 13.24 5.41
N ILE A 173 -22.03 12.05 4.80
CA ILE A 173 -23.01 11.78 3.73
C ILE A 173 -24.43 11.85 4.33
N PRO A 174 -25.37 12.63 3.76
CA PRO A 174 -26.67 12.85 4.38
C PRO A 174 -27.52 11.58 4.57
N ALA A 175 -28.42 11.62 5.55
CA ALA A 175 -29.37 10.56 5.83
C ALA A 175 -30.16 10.17 4.57
N GLY A 176 -30.22 8.86 4.28
CA GLY A 176 -30.91 8.32 3.11
C GLY A 176 -30.17 8.41 1.78
N VAL A 177 -29.03 9.11 1.69
CA VAL A 177 -28.27 9.22 0.42
C VAL A 177 -27.54 7.91 0.06
N PHE A 178 -27.04 7.17 1.05
CA PHE A 178 -26.48 5.82 0.90
C PHE A 178 -27.18 4.89 1.90
N ASN A 179 -27.85 3.84 1.38
CA ASN A 179 -28.52 2.82 2.17
C ASN A 179 -27.97 1.43 1.80
N VAL A 180 -27.86 0.53 2.78
CA VAL A 180 -27.37 -0.84 2.63
C VAL A 180 -28.41 -1.81 3.19
N VAL A 181 -28.88 -2.72 2.33
CA VAL A 181 -29.91 -3.73 2.65
C VAL A 181 -29.26 -5.11 2.63
N THR A 182 -29.03 -5.71 3.80
CA THR A 182 -28.49 -7.08 3.90
C THR A 182 -29.61 -8.12 3.80
N CYS A 183 -29.43 -9.17 3.01
CA CYS A 183 -30.38 -10.27 2.95
C CYS A 183 -29.71 -11.59 2.51
N SER A 184 -30.17 -12.71 3.05
CA SER A 184 -29.59 -14.04 2.83
C SER A 184 -30.06 -14.66 1.50
N ARG A 185 -29.63 -15.90 1.23
CA ARG A 185 -30.13 -16.74 0.13
C ARG A 185 -31.65 -16.95 0.15
N LYS A 186 -32.30 -16.84 1.32
CA LYS A 186 -33.76 -16.93 1.48
C LYS A 186 -34.48 -15.75 0.82
N ASN A 187 -33.98 -14.54 1.05
CA ASN A 187 -34.65 -13.28 0.69
C ASN A 187 -34.07 -12.61 -0.57
N VAL A 188 -32.92 -13.08 -1.09
CA VAL A 188 -32.20 -12.43 -2.21
C VAL A 188 -33.03 -12.29 -3.49
N GLU A 189 -33.89 -13.25 -3.84
CA GLU A 189 -34.74 -13.14 -5.03
C GLU A 189 -35.80 -12.05 -4.86
N ALA A 190 -36.52 -12.06 -3.72
CA ALA A 190 -37.57 -11.09 -3.44
C ALA A 190 -37.01 -9.65 -3.32
N VAL A 191 -35.90 -9.47 -2.60
CA VAL A 191 -35.20 -8.18 -2.48
C VAL A 191 -34.62 -7.73 -3.82
N GLY A 192 -33.99 -8.64 -4.57
CA GLY A 192 -33.45 -8.36 -5.90
C GLY A 192 -34.54 -7.94 -6.90
N LYS A 193 -35.72 -8.57 -6.84
CA LYS A 193 -36.88 -8.19 -7.65
C LYS A 193 -37.37 -6.81 -7.28
N THR A 194 -37.64 -6.51 -6.00
CA THR A 194 -38.02 -5.15 -5.55
C THR A 194 -37.04 -4.10 -6.04
N LEU A 195 -35.73 -4.32 -5.85
CA LEU A 195 -34.67 -3.41 -6.31
C LEU A 195 -34.64 -3.21 -7.85
N CYS A 196 -35.23 -4.11 -8.63
CA CYS A 196 -35.29 -4.02 -10.09
C CYS A 196 -36.66 -3.60 -10.64
N THR A 197 -37.76 -3.69 -9.87
CA THR A 197 -39.13 -3.37 -10.33
C THR A 197 -39.72 -2.10 -9.71
N ASP A 198 -39.30 -1.69 -8.51
CA ASP A 198 -39.92 -0.56 -7.79
C ASP A 198 -39.92 0.74 -8.63
N PRO A 199 -41.05 1.45 -8.75
CA PRO A 199 -41.18 2.61 -9.64
C PRO A 199 -40.30 3.81 -9.25
N LEU A 200 -39.81 3.89 -8.00
CA LEU A 200 -38.93 4.97 -7.55
C LEU A 200 -37.45 4.74 -7.94
N VAL A 201 -37.08 3.52 -8.33
CA VAL A 201 -35.74 3.20 -8.84
C VAL A 201 -35.64 3.56 -10.32
N ALA A 202 -34.70 4.44 -10.66
CA ALA A 202 -34.45 4.87 -12.04
C ALA A 202 -33.31 4.09 -12.73
N LYS A 203 -32.37 3.56 -11.92
CA LYS A 203 -31.14 2.91 -12.40
C LYS A 203 -30.89 1.59 -11.67
N ILE A 204 -30.56 0.55 -12.40
CA ILE A 204 -29.97 -0.70 -11.89
C ILE A 204 -28.45 -0.65 -12.18
N SER A 205 -27.63 -1.04 -11.19
CA SER A 205 -26.20 -1.34 -11.38
C SER A 205 -25.83 -2.63 -10.65
N PHE A 206 -25.59 -3.68 -11.43
CA PHE A 206 -25.26 -5.02 -10.91
C PHE A 206 -23.85 -5.43 -11.31
N THR A 207 -23.19 -6.20 -10.43
CA THR A 207 -22.06 -7.03 -10.83
C THR A 207 -22.24 -8.46 -10.34
N GLY A 208 -21.97 -9.46 -11.19
CA GLY A 208 -22.07 -10.87 -10.81
C GLY A 208 -22.19 -11.83 -12.00
N SER A 209 -22.93 -12.93 -11.84
CA SER A 209 -23.05 -13.92 -12.92
C SER A 209 -24.00 -13.47 -14.03
N THR A 210 -23.64 -13.77 -15.28
CA THR A 210 -24.45 -13.49 -16.49
C THR A 210 -25.88 -14.02 -16.38
N ALA A 211 -26.07 -15.18 -15.75
CA ALA A 211 -27.39 -15.78 -15.53
C ALA A 211 -28.28 -14.89 -14.63
N VAL A 212 -27.73 -14.35 -13.53
CA VAL A 212 -28.48 -13.43 -12.65
C VAL A 212 -28.70 -12.09 -13.34
N GLY A 213 -27.69 -11.53 -14.01
CA GLY A 213 -27.82 -10.27 -14.76
C GLY A 213 -28.95 -10.30 -15.78
N LYS A 214 -29.09 -11.41 -16.52
CA LYS A 214 -30.21 -11.66 -17.45
C LYS A 214 -31.59 -11.75 -16.77
N VAL A 215 -31.67 -12.10 -15.48
CA VAL A 215 -32.92 -12.05 -14.70
C VAL A 215 -33.22 -10.63 -14.23
N LEU A 216 -32.22 -9.92 -13.70
CA LEU A 216 -32.38 -8.52 -13.26
C LEU A 216 -32.77 -7.60 -14.42
N LEU A 217 -32.19 -7.79 -15.61
CA LEU A 217 -32.57 -7.07 -16.83
C LEU A 217 -34.03 -7.30 -17.23
N LYS A 218 -34.54 -8.54 -17.10
CA LYS A 218 -35.95 -8.86 -17.38
C LYS A 218 -36.88 -8.14 -16.40
N TRP A 219 -36.55 -8.10 -15.11
CA TRP A 219 -37.32 -7.36 -14.11
C TRP A 219 -37.26 -5.84 -14.31
N GLY A 220 -36.12 -5.30 -14.76
CA GLY A 220 -35.97 -3.88 -15.10
C GLY A 220 -36.71 -3.45 -16.36
N ALA A 221 -37.01 -4.37 -17.27
CA ALA A 221 -37.64 -4.08 -18.56
C ALA A 221 -39.07 -3.54 -18.43
N ASP A 222 -39.87 -4.10 -17.51
CA ASP A 222 -41.27 -3.70 -17.29
C ASP A 222 -41.45 -2.22 -16.89
N THR A 223 -40.38 -1.59 -16.38
CA THR A 223 -40.34 -0.15 -16.04
C THR A 223 -39.20 0.60 -16.74
N VAL A 224 -38.64 0.01 -17.81
CA VAL A 224 -37.63 0.59 -18.71
C VAL A 224 -36.43 1.23 -17.96
N LYS A 225 -35.97 0.59 -16.89
CA LYS A 225 -34.90 1.15 -16.04
C LYS A 225 -33.56 1.21 -16.78
N LYS A 226 -32.80 2.29 -16.61
CA LYS A 226 -31.42 2.36 -17.11
C LYS A 226 -30.59 1.30 -16.38
N ALA A 227 -29.86 0.46 -17.10
CA ALA A 227 -29.13 -0.67 -16.51
C ALA A 227 -27.64 -0.59 -16.87
N SER A 228 -26.77 -0.89 -15.90
CA SER A 228 -25.38 -1.27 -16.15
C SER A 228 -25.11 -2.61 -15.46
N MET A 229 -24.36 -3.45 -16.16
CA MET A 229 -24.17 -4.85 -15.82
C MET A 229 -22.70 -5.16 -16.08
N GLU A 230 -21.97 -5.55 -15.04
CA GLU A 230 -20.63 -6.16 -15.18
C GLU A 230 -20.80 -7.65 -14.86
N LEU A 231 -20.59 -8.50 -15.86
CA LEU A 231 -21.00 -9.90 -15.84
C LEU A 231 -19.83 -10.82 -16.15
N GLY A 232 -19.91 -12.04 -15.59
CA GLY A 232 -18.90 -13.09 -15.71
C GLY A 232 -18.19 -13.15 -17.07
N GLY A 233 -16.87 -13.26 -17.00
CA GLY A 233 -15.98 -13.15 -18.15
C GLY A 233 -15.29 -14.47 -18.48
N HIS A 234 -14.91 -14.63 -19.75
CA HIS A 234 -13.80 -15.51 -20.09
C HIS A 234 -12.68 -14.62 -20.60
N ALA A 235 -11.57 -14.57 -19.87
CA ALA A 235 -10.41 -13.79 -20.26
C ALA A 235 -9.43 -14.66 -21.05
N PRO A 236 -9.27 -14.47 -22.39
CA PRO A 236 -8.18 -15.08 -23.13
C PRO A 236 -6.84 -14.49 -22.69
N PHE A 237 -5.81 -15.35 -22.58
CA PHE A 237 -4.43 -14.96 -22.31
C PHE A 237 -3.54 -15.59 -23.39
N VAL A 238 -3.12 -14.79 -24.37
CA VAL A 238 -2.45 -15.27 -25.59
C VAL A 238 -0.96 -14.96 -25.54
N VAL A 239 -0.10 -15.96 -25.77
CA VAL A 239 1.36 -15.78 -25.82
C VAL A 239 1.83 -16.13 -27.21
N PHE A 240 2.27 -15.13 -27.97
CA PHE A 240 2.79 -15.32 -29.33
C PHE A 240 4.30 -15.63 -29.31
N ASP A 241 4.82 -16.24 -30.37
CA ASP A 241 6.23 -16.66 -30.47
C ASP A 241 7.26 -15.53 -30.29
N SER A 242 6.84 -14.27 -30.47
CA SER A 242 7.70 -13.10 -30.25
C SER A 242 7.70 -12.57 -28.80
N ALA A 243 6.91 -13.14 -27.90
CA ALA A 243 6.78 -12.70 -26.51
C ALA A 243 8.06 -12.87 -25.69
N ASP A 244 8.25 -12.01 -24.68
CA ASP A 244 9.06 -12.38 -23.53
C ASP A 244 8.28 -13.44 -22.72
N VAL A 245 8.79 -14.67 -22.72
CA VAL A 245 8.15 -15.83 -22.07
C VAL A 245 8.20 -15.72 -20.54
N ASP A 246 9.26 -15.14 -19.97
CA ASP A 246 9.34 -14.95 -18.51
C ASP A 246 8.31 -13.89 -18.08
N ALA A 247 8.19 -12.79 -18.83
CA ALA A 247 7.17 -11.76 -18.59
C ALA A 247 5.74 -12.31 -18.76
N ALA A 248 5.50 -13.11 -19.81
CA ALA A 248 4.22 -13.77 -20.04
C ALA A 248 3.86 -14.77 -18.92
N VAL A 249 4.84 -15.53 -18.43
CA VAL A 249 4.64 -16.44 -17.27
C VAL A 249 4.37 -15.66 -15.98
N GLN A 250 5.08 -14.55 -15.72
CA GLN A 250 4.74 -13.69 -14.59
C GLN A 250 3.31 -13.17 -14.72
N GLY A 251 2.96 -12.55 -15.87
CA GLY A 251 1.63 -12.03 -16.17
C GLY A 251 0.53 -13.08 -16.00
N ALA A 252 0.75 -14.31 -16.46
CA ALA A 252 -0.16 -15.43 -16.25
C ALA A 252 -0.31 -15.79 -14.75
N MET A 253 0.79 -15.82 -14.00
CA MET A 253 0.76 -16.14 -12.56
C MET A 253 -0.02 -15.10 -11.74
N VAL A 254 0.23 -13.81 -11.97
CA VAL A 254 -0.46 -12.73 -11.23
C VAL A 254 -1.91 -12.52 -11.70
N SER A 255 -2.21 -12.69 -13.00
CA SER A 255 -3.58 -12.63 -13.53
C SER A 255 -4.42 -13.83 -13.09
N LYS A 256 -3.88 -15.06 -13.08
CA LYS A 256 -4.68 -16.26 -12.77
C LYS A 256 -4.73 -16.65 -11.30
N PHE A 257 -3.62 -16.64 -10.56
CA PHE A 257 -3.58 -17.26 -9.23
C PHE A 257 -3.73 -16.29 -8.04
N ARG A 258 -3.59 -14.97 -8.20
CA ARG A 258 -3.99 -14.02 -7.14
C ARG A 258 -5.48 -14.21 -6.80
N TYR A 259 -5.78 -14.47 -5.53
CA TYR A 259 -7.11 -14.74 -4.97
C TYR A 259 -7.83 -15.95 -5.63
N MET A 260 -7.10 -17.06 -5.83
CA MET A 260 -7.63 -18.34 -6.34
C MET A 260 -8.32 -18.25 -7.72
N GLY A 261 -8.02 -17.22 -8.53
CA GLY A 261 -8.72 -17.00 -9.79
C GLY A 261 -10.20 -16.57 -9.64
N GLN A 262 -10.62 -16.18 -8.44
CA GLN A 262 -11.96 -15.66 -8.13
C GLN A 262 -12.03 -14.15 -8.38
N ALA A 263 -11.58 -13.68 -9.55
CA ALA A 263 -11.35 -12.27 -9.81
C ALA A 263 -11.69 -11.88 -11.24
N VAL A 264 -12.07 -10.61 -11.40
CA VAL A 264 -12.12 -9.93 -12.69
C VAL A 264 -10.76 -9.23 -13.05
N GLU A 265 -10.09 -8.31 -12.25
CA GLU A 265 -8.80 -7.58 -12.61
C GLU A 265 -7.90 -6.79 -11.49
N LYS A 266 -6.78 -5.98 -11.80
CA LYS A 266 -5.45 -5.64 -11.03
C LYS A 266 -4.51 -4.43 -11.63
N VAL A 267 -3.48 -3.56 -11.16
CA VAL A 267 -2.65 -2.92 -9.97
C VAL A 267 -1.65 -1.65 -10.31
N GLY A 268 -0.80 -0.95 -9.43
CA GLY A 268 0.21 0.22 -9.71
C GLY A 268 1.28 0.84 -8.63
N THR A 269 2.23 1.85 -8.89
CA THR A 269 3.40 2.50 -8.02
C THR A 269 3.96 3.98 -8.41
N ASN A 270 5.03 4.83 -8.01
CA ASN A 270 6.33 5.00 -7.14
C ASN A 270 7.14 6.46 -7.09
N THR A 271 8.20 6.77 -6.22
CA THR A 271 9.41 7.81 -6.21
C THR A 271 9.44 9.31 -5.57
N GLN A 272 10.48 10.26 -5.33
CA GLN A 272 11.97 10.50 -4.92
C GLN A 272 12.50 12.05 -4.65
N GLY A 273 13.72 12.47 -4.08
CA GLY A 273 14.31 13.94 -3.98
C GLY A 273 15.66 14.43 -3.17
N PRO A 274 16.26 15.72 -3.26
CA PRO A 274 17.62 16.32 -2.73
C PRO A 274 17.73 17.86 -2.12
N LEU A 275 18.80 18.78 -2.04
CA LEU A 275 20.18 19.07 -1.34
C LEU A 275 20.83 20.59 -1.42
N ILE A 276 21.66 21.26 -0.50
CA ILE A 276 22.57 22.56 -0.65
C ILE A 276 23.55 23.17 0.54
N ASN A 277 24.33 24.34 0.45
CA ASN A 277 25.40 25.04 1.39
C ASN A 277 25.62 26.65 1.23
N THR A 278 26.44 27.67 1.78
CA THR A 278 27.74 28.07 2.58
C THR A 278 27.72 29.59 3.23
N LYS A 279 28.66 30.56 3.70
CA LYS A 279 30.15 31.03 3.85
C LYS A 279 30.45 32.29 4.88
N ALA A 280 31.65 33.02 5.04
CA ALA A 280 32.02 34.13 6.09
C ALA A 280 33.25 35.21 5.91
N VAL A 281 33.62 36.18 6.87
CA VAL A 281 34.50 37.49 6.75
C VAL A 281 35.78 37.89 7.72
N GLU A 282 36.04 39.09 8.41
CA GLU A 282 37.39 39.61 9.03
C GLU A 282 37.49 40.73 10.24
N LYS A 283 38.63 41.50 10.54
CA LYS A 283 39.28 42.15 11.83
C LYS A 283 38.79 43.51 12.51
N VAL A 284 38.91 43.70 13.88
CA VAL A 284 38.37 44.84 14.74
C VAL A 284 39.21 45.17 16.06
N GLY A 285 38.84 46.20 16.88
CA GLY A 285 39.52 46.72 18.12
C GLY A 285 38.77 46.71 19.50
N THR A 286 39.21 47.52 20.49
CA THR A 286 38.82 47.43 21.94
C THR A 286 37.48 48.07 22.36
N ASN A 287 36.87 47.57 23.46
CA ASN A 287 35.52 47.89 23.94
C ASN A 287 34.38 47.58 22.93
N THR A 288 34.60 46.60 22.06
CA THR A 288 33.58 46.08 21.14
C THR A 288 32.63 45.12 21.88
N GLN A 289 31.31 45.30 21.70
CA GLN A 289 30.31 44.25 21.98
C GLN A 289 29.77 43.70 20.66
N GLY A 290 29.84 42.38 20.48
CA GLY A 290 29.40 41.71 19.26
C GLY A 290 30.27 40.50 18.86
N PRO A 291 29.81 39.65 17.93
CA PRO A 291 30.53 38.46 17.49
C PRO A 291 31.69 38.79 16.53
N LEU A 292 32.88 38.22 16.77
CA LEU A 292 34.04 38.36 15.88
C LEU A 292 34.24 37.08 15.06
N ILE A 293 34.16 37.19 13.72
CA ILE A 293 34.08 36.04 12.81
C ILE A 293 35.09 36.14 11.65
N ASN A 294 35.99 35.15 11.59
CA ASN A 294 36.86 34.78 10.46
C ASN A 294 38.13 35.64 10.22
N THR A 295 38.68 36.22 11.28
CA THR A 295 39.71 37.27 11.19
C THR A 295 41.18 36.76 11.23
N LYS A 296 42.01 37.14 10.26
CA LYS A 296 43.48 36.99 10.35
C LYS A 296 44.05 37.99 11.36
N ALA A 297 44.71 37.47 12.41
CA ALA A 297 45.52 38.21 13.39
C ALA A 297 44.81 39.32 14.17
N VAL A 298 44.37 39.06 15.41
CA VAL A 298 43.94 40.10 16.36
C VAL A 298 44.96 40.19 17.48
N GLU A 299 45.74 41.27 17.45
CA GLU A 299 47.01 41.42 18.18
C GLU A 299 46.82 41.64 19.68
N LYS A 300 45.72 42.33 20.06
CA LYS A 300 45.18 42.37 21.43
C LYS A 300 43.65 42.33 21.37
N VAL A 301 43.06 41.62 22.34
CA VAL A 301 41.64 41.75 22.71
C VAL A 301 41.58 42.42 24.08
N GLY A 302 40.63 43.35 24.27
CA GLY A 302 40.48 44.10 25.52
C GLY A 302 39.90 43.26 26.66
N THR A 303 40.18 43.68 27.89
CA THR A 303 39.46 43.20 29.09
C THR A 303 37.96 43.51 28.97
N TYR A 304 37.11 42.68 29.60
CA TYR A 304 35.63 42.80 29.60
C TYR A 304 34.94 42.67 28.23
N THR A 305 35.48 41.84 27.32
CA THR A 305 34.78 41.49 26.06
C THR A 305 33.65 40.47 26.32
N GLN A 306 32.45 40.74 25.79
CA GLN A 306 31.27 39.86 25.86
C GLN A 306 30.84 39.47 24.43
N GLY A 307 30.90 38.18 24.08
CA GLY A 307 30.53 37.67 22.76
C GLY A 307 31.35 36.45 22.27
N PRO A 308 30.90 35.76 21.20
CA PRO A 308 31.58 34.57 20.68
C PRO A 308 32.81 34.90 19.82
N LEU A 309 33.86 34.06 19.93
CA LEU A 309 35.13 34.22 19.19
C LEU A 309 35.29 33.12 18.13
N ILE A 310 35.23 33.50 16.85
CA ILE A 310 35.13 32.56 15.74
C ILE A 310 36.25 32.76 14.69
N ASN A 311 37.11 31.75 14.57
CA ASN A 311 38.12 31.55 13.54
C ASN A 311 39.21 32.65 13.47
N THR A 312 39.63 33.14 14.64
CA THR A 312 40.71 34.14 14.76
C THR A 312 42.09 33.50 14.91
N LYS A 313 43.03 33.86 14.04
CA LYS A 313 44.44 33.41 14.14
C LYS A 313 45.20 34.20 15.20
N ALA A 314 45.62 33.52 16.26
CA ALA A 314 46.46 34.02 17.36
C ALA A 314 45.88 35.20 18.14
N VAL A 315 45.65 34.97 19.45
CA VAL A 315 45.43 36.00 20.46
C VAL A 315 46.40 35.69 21.61
N GLU A 316 47.35 36.58 21.87
CA GLU A 316 48.46 36.30 22.81
C GLU A 316 48.00 36.23 24.27
N LYS A 317 47.05 37.08 24.66
CA LYS A 317 46.46 37.13 26.00
C LYS A 317 44.95 37.29 25.92
N VAL A 318 44.24 36.53 26.77
CA VAL A 318 42.79 36.64 26.99
C VAL A 318 42.60 37.06 28.45
N GLY A 319 41.70 38.01 28.70
CA GLY A 319 41.40 38.48 30.05
C GLY A 319 40.58 37.49 30.87
N THR A 320 40.66 37.61 32.20
CA THR A 320 39.79 36.91 33.14
C THR A 320 38.31 37.24 32.89
N ASN A 321 37.41 36.32 33.27
CA ASN A 321 35.96 36.45 33.16
C ASN A 321 35.40 36.68 31.73
N THR A 322 36.02 36.08 30.71
CA THR A 322 35.43 35.99 29.36
C THR A 322 34.29 34.96 29.33
N GLN A 323 33.13 35.31 28.77
CA GLN A 323 31.98 34.40 28.60
C GLN A 323 31.56 34.30 27.12
N GLY A 324 31.47 33.07 26.59
CA GLY A 324 31.09 32.80 25.20
C GLY A 324 31.79 31.55 24.59
N PRO A 325 31.26 30.98 23.50
CA PRO A 325 31.85 29.82 22.83
C PRO A 325 33.17 30.14 22.09
N LEU A 326 34.07 29.15 22.05
CA LEU A 326 35.38 29.26 21.40
C LEU A 326 35.46 28.38 20.15
N ILE A 327 35.59 29.00 18.97
CA ILE A 327 35.49 28.33 17.67
C ILE A 327 36.74 28.62 16.82
N ASN A 328 37.53 27.59 16.53
CA ASN A 328 38.74 27.56 15.67
C ASN A 328 39.85 28.57 16.02
N THR A 329 39.93 28.99 17.28
CA THR A 329 40.90 29.97 17.79
C THR A 329 42.13 29.30 18.42
N LYS A 330 43.31 29.93 18.33
CA LYS A 330 44.55 29.52 19.01
C LYS A 330 44.91 30.52 20.11
N VAL A 331 44.97 30.03 21.35
CA VAL A 331 45.28 30.80 22.58
C VAL A 331 46.71 30.51 23.02
N GLY A 332 47.40 31.51 23.58
CA GLY A 332 48.75 31.38 24.15
C GLY A 332 48.80 30.55 25.46
N GLU A 333 50.01 30.14 25.84
CA GLU A 333 50.26 29.31 27.03
C GLU A 333 50.39 30.17 28.30
N GLY A 334 49.23 30.57 28.85
CA GLY A 334 49.10 31.22 30.16
C GLY A 334 48.48 30.29 31.20
N ARG A 335 49.01 30.31 32.43
CA ARG A 335 48.50 29.51 33.56
C ARG A 335 47.34 30.21 34.27
N ASP A 336 46.12 29.84 33.92
CA ASP A 336 45.07 29.40 34.87
C ASP A 336 43.74 29.16 34.14
N LYS A 337 43.05 28.05 34.44
CA LYS A 337 41.83 27.61 33.74
C LYS A 337 40.83 26.87 34.65
N GLY A 338 40.27 27.59 35.62
CA GLY A 338 39.01 27.18 36.27
C GLY A 338 37.80 27.42 35.36
N ASN A 339 36.79 26.55 35.44
CA ASN A 339 35.43 26.69 34.87
C ASN A 339 35.30 27.39 33.50
N THR A 340 35.50 26.65 32.40
CA THR A 340 35.02 27.08 31.07
C THR A 340 33.59 26.56 30.85
N GLN A 341 32.62 27.46 30.70
CA GLN A 341 31.23 27.12 30.34
C GLN A 341 30.95 27.54 28.89
N GLY A 342 30.88 26.57 27.98
CA GLY A 342 30.50 26.81 26.58
C GLY A 342 31.11 25.82 25.57
N PRO A 343 30.55 25.73 24.35
CA PRO A 343 31.06 24.92 23.24
C PRO A 343 32.56 25.10 22.93
N LEU A 344 33.26 23.98 22.67
CA LEU A 344 34.64 23.96 22.21
C LEU A 344 34.74 23.34 20.81
N ILE A 345 35.04 24.18 19.82
CA ILE A 345 35.05 23.78 18.40
C ILE A 345 36.42 24.11 17.80
N ASN A 346 37.13 23.11 17.28
CA ASN A 346 38.33 23.22 16.44
C ASN A 346 39.53 23.98 17.08
N THR A 347 39.54 24.14 18.40
CA THR A 347 40.62 24.83 19.13
C THR A 347 41.88 23.95 19.27
N LYS A 348 43.04 24.59 19.46
CA LYS A 348 44.37 23.94 19.35
C LYS A 348 45.27 23.95 20.60
N ALA A 349 44.78 24.41 21.77
CA ALA A 349 45.60 24.53 22.99
C ALA A 349 44.78 24.35 24.29
N VAL A 350 44.43 23.11 24.61
CA VAL A 350 43.86 22.67 25.90
C VAL A 350 44.40 21.25 26.18
N GLU A 351 45.07 21.03 27.31
CA GLU A 351 45.69 19.71 27.61
C GLU A 351 44.80 18.76 28.44
N LYS A 352 43.74 19.26 29.11
CA LYS A 352 42.76 18.41 29.81
C LYS A 352 41.36 19.00 29.69
N VAL A 353 40.36 18.13 29.56
CA VAL A 353 38.93 18.47 29.70
C VAL A 353 38.49 17.98 31.08
N GLY A 354 37.78 18.82 31.83
CA GLY A 354 37.33 18.52 33.19
C GLY A 354 36.09 17.63 33.25
N THR A 355 35.83 17.07 34.42
CA THR A 355 34.53 16.47 34.76
C THR A 355 33.40 17.48 34.62
N ASN A 356 32.17 17.01 34.38
CA ASN A 356 30.96 17.83 34.25
C ASN A 356 31.01 18.89 33.13
N THR A 357 31.80 18.68 32.07
CA THR A 357 31.78 19.53 30.87
C THR A 357 30.42 19.42 30.18
N GLN A 358 29.74 20.56 30.00
CA GLN A 358 28.46 20.66 29.28
C GLN A 358 28.65 21.39 27.94
N GLY A 359 28.31 20.72 26.84
CA GLY A 359 28.33 21.30 25.49
C GLY A 359 29.11 20.48 24.45
N PRO A 360 28.91 20.74 23.14
CA PRO A 360 29.54 20.00 22.06
C PRO A 360 31.07 20.18 21.99
N LEU A 361 31.76 19.08 21.70
CA LEU A 361 33.20 18.99 21.45
C LEU A 361 33.44 18.58 19.99
N ILE A 362 33.91 19.52 19.16
CA ILE A 362 33.93 19.36 17.69
C ILE A 362 35.32 19.65 17.13
N ASN A 363 35.97 18.66 16.50
CA ASN A 363 37.23 18.82 15.74
C ASN A 363 38.45 19.34 16.54
N THR A 364 38.40 19.30 17.87
CA THR A 364 39.38 19.93 18.76
C THR A 364 40.71 19.16 18.84
N LYS A 365 41.84 19.86 18.64
CA LYS A 365 43.18 19.25 18.58
C LYS A 365 43.78 18.87 19.95
N ALA A 366 43.09 19.19 21.05
CA ALA A 366 43.40 18.71 22.40
C ALA A 366 43.54 17.17 22.46
N VAL A 367 42.74 16.46 21.66
CA VAL A 367 42.72 14.99 21.56
C VAL A 367 43.85 14.46 20.65
N GLU A 368 45.04 15.06 20.73
CA GLU A 368 46.30 14.53 20.15
C GLU A 368 47.35 14.16 21.20
N LYS A 369 47.18 14.55 22.47
CA LYS A 369 48.06 14.13 23.59
C LYS A 369 47.33 13.81 24.91
N ALA A 370 46.01 13.96 24.96
CA ALA A 370 45.24 13.76 26.18
C ALA A 370 43.91 13.03 25.94
N VAL A 371 43.38 12.46 27.02
CA VAL A 371 42.13 11.67 27.11
C VAL A 371 42.24 10.25 26.54
N GLU A 372 42.86 9.34 27.32
CA GLU A 372 42.60 7.89 27.22
C GLU A 372 41.11 7.58 27.47
N LYS A 373 40.48 8.31 28.40
CA LYS A 373 39.18 7.94 28.98
C LYS A 373 38.27 9.16 29.03
N VAL A 374 37.15 9.14 28.28
CA VAL A 374 36.10 10.17 28.42
C VAL A 374 35.38 9.95 29.75
N GLY A 375 35.21 11.04 30.52
CA GLY A 375 34.59 11.01 31.83
C GLY A 375 33.12 10.55 31.82
N THR A 376 32.68 9.98 32.94
CA THR A 376 31.27 9.64 33.17
C THR A 376 30.39 10.89 33.14
N ASN A 377 29.11 10.69 32.79
CA ASN A 377 28.08 11.74 32.74
C ASN A 377 28.37 12.91 31.78
N THR A 378 29.19 12.69 30.73
CA THR A 378 29.45 13.68 29.67
C THR A 378 28.17 13.93 28.85
N GLN A 379 27.78 15.20 28.71
CA GLN A 379 26.60 15.64 27.95
C GLN A 379 26.99 16.55 26.77
N GLY A 380 26.87 16.03 25.55
CA GLY A 380 27.08 16.78 24.31
C GLY A 380 27.61 15.94 23.14
N PRO A 381 27.43 16.41 21.88
CA PRO A 381 28.05 15.79 20.70
C PRO A 381 29.58 15.73 20.76
N LEU A 382 30.14 14.56 20.42
CA LEU A 382 31.57 14.30 20.19
C LEU A 382 31.80 14.14 18.68
N ILE A 383 32.42 15.13 18.03
CA ILE A 383 32.51 15.20 16.57
C ILE A 383 33.96 15.29 16.08
N ASN A 384 34.33 14.42 15.13
CA ASN A 384 35.60 14.37 14.38
C ASN A 384 36.87 14.18 15.23
N THR A 385 36.82 13.30 16.24
CA THR A 385 37.97 13.00 17.13
C THR A 385 38.93 11.94 16.56
N LYS A 386 40.22 12.05 16.87
CA LYS A 386 41.29 11.21 16.28
C LYS A 386 41.46 9.81 16.91
N ALA A 387 41.02 9.62 18.14
CA ALA A 387 40.83 8.35 18.84
C ALA A 387 40.06 8.62 20.14
N VAL A 388 39.33 7.63 20.65
CA VAL A 388 38.89 7.56 22.05
C VAL A 388 38.95 6.08 22.44
N GLU A 389 39.90 5.67 23.26
CA GLU A 389 40.04 4.27 23.72
C GLU A 389 38.72 3.80 24.38
N LYS A 390 38.25 4.55 25.40
CA LYS A 390 37.05 4.19 26.16
C LYS A 390 36.07 5.34 26.34
N VAL A 391 34.81 5.10 25.96
CA VAL A 391 33.66 5.98 26.28
C VAL A 391 33.05 5.55 27.62
N GLY A 392 32.83 6.51 28.53
CA GLY A 392 32.26 6.28 29.85
C GLY A 392 30.79 5.85 29.84
N THR A 393 30.34 5.23 30.93
CA THR A 393 28.91 4.95 31.17
C THR A 393 28.10 6.25 31.25
N ASN A 394 26.81 6.17 30.90
CA ASN A 394 25.87 7.29 30.90
C ASN A 394 26.30 8.50 30.04
N THR A 395 27.01 8.26 28.93
CA THR A 395 27.33 9.32 27.96
C THR A 395 26.09 9.64 27.11
N GLN A 396 25.71 10.92 27.04
CA GLN A 396 24.55 11.41 26.29
C GLN A 396 25.01 12.37 25.18
N GLY A 397 24.90 11.93 23.92
CA GLY A 397 25.21 12.75 22.75
C GLY A 397 25.64 11.95 21.51
N PRO A 398 25.55 12.55 20.30
CA PRO A 398 26.11 11.99 19.07
C PRO A 398 27.62 11.71 19.14
N LEU A 399 28.05 10.56 18.61
CA LEU A 399 29.44 10.20 18.34
C LEU A 399 29.65 10.21 16.82
N ILE A 400 30.24 11.27 16.27
CA ILE A 400 30.28 11.52 14.81
C ILE A 400 31.73 11.58 14.30
N SER A 401 32.03 10.84 13.22
CA SER A 401 33.32 10.81 12.51
C SER A 401 34.53 10.47 13.38
N THR A 402 34.36 9.61 14.39
CA THR A 402 35.44 9.22 15.29
C THR A 402 36.35 8.15 14.65
N LYS A 403 37.67 8.32 14.79
CA LYS A 403 38.68 7.51 14.07
C LYS A 403 38.92 6.10 14.63
N ALA A 404 38.54 5.85 15.87
CA ALA A 404 38.51 4.55 16.54
C ALA A 404 37.79 4.73 17.89
N VAL A 405 36.96 3.76 18.28
CA VAL A 405 36.48 3.60 19.66
C VAL A 405 36.60 2.12 19.99
N GLU A 406 37.41 1.73 20.98
CA GLU A 406 37.53 0.30 21.33
C GLU A 406 36.20 -0.17 21.93
N LYS A 407 35.74 0.54 22.98
CA LYS A 407 34.60 0.12 23.79
C LYS A 407 33.62 1.26 24.06
N VAL A 408 32.37 1.06 23.64
CA VAL A 408 31.23 1.90 24.02
C VAL A 408 30.63 1.38 25.33
N GLY A 409 30.41 2.28 26.29
CA GLY A 409 29.85 1.95 27.61
C GLY A 409 28.41 1.42 27.56
N THR A 410 27.95 0.86 28.67
CA THR A 410 26.52 0.57 28.88
C THR A 410 25.75 1.88 29.08
N TYR A 411 24.46 1.88 28.69
CA TYR A 411 23.57 3.04 28.76
C TYR A 411 24.07 4.28 27.98
N THR A 412 24.77 4.07 26.85
CA THR A 412 25.09 5.16 25.91
C THR A 412 23.85 5.57 25.11
N GLN A 413 23.65 6.88 25.01
CA GLN A 413 22.46 7.53 24.45
C GLN A 413 22.86 8.51 23.34
N GLY A 414 22.72 8.10 22.07
CA GLY A 414 23.00 8.96 20.92
C GLY A 414 23.47 8.22 19.66
N PRO A 415 23.39 8.85 18.49
CA PRO A 415 23.77 8.25 17.21
C PRO A 415 25.29 8.09 17.06
N LEU A 416 25.72 6.92 16.58
CA LEU A 416 27.10 6.57 16.21
C LEU A 416 27.26 6.71 14.69
N ILE A 417 27.87 7.78 14.20
CA ILE A 417 27.92 8.14 12.77
C ILE A 417 29.35 8.18 12.26
N ASN A 418 29.64 7.55 11.12
CA ASN A 418 30.92 7.60 10.39
C ASN A 418 32.14 7.08 11.21
N THR A 419 31.90 6.20 12.18
CA THR A 419 32.94 5.64 13.07
C THR A 419 33.79 4.59 12.35
N LYS A 420 35.12 4.72 12.44
CA LYS A 420 36.03 3.86 11.67
C LYS A 420 36.18 2.42 12.18
N ALA A 421 35.94 2.16 13.47
CA ALA A 421 35.90 0.84 14.08
C ALA A 421 35.26 0.96 15.46
N VAL A 422 34.45 -0.04 15.83
CA VAL A 422 34.03 -0.31 17.21
C VAL A 422 34.25 -1.79 17.47
N GLU A 423 34.96 -2.19 18.52
CA GLU A 423 35.04 -3.61 18.87
C GLU A 423 33.68 -4.02 19.45
N LYS A 424 33.28 -3.35 20.54
CA LYS A 424 32.12 -3.76 21.33
C LYS A 424 31.18 -2.60 21.66
N VAL A 425 29.92 -2.75 21.23
CA VAL A 425 28.81 -1.91 21.69
C VAL A 425 28.23 -2.50 22.97
N GLY A 426 28.03 -1.66 23.99
CA GLY A 426 27.44 -2.04 25.28
C GLY A 426 26.01 -2.56 25.18
N THR A 427 25.52 -3.13 26.28
CA THR A 427 24.09 -3.44 26.45
C THR A 427 23.31 -2.17 26.77
N ASN A 428 22.01 -2.18 26.42
CA ASN A 428 21.08 -1.05 26.62
C ASN A 428 21.57 0.25 25.93
N THR A 429 22.13 0.15 24.72
CA THR A 429 22.52 1.31 23.90
C THR A 429 21.35 1.79 23.04
N GLN A 430 21.07 3.09 23.06
CA GLN A 430 20.00 3.71 22.27
C GLN A 430 20.59 4.75 21.30
N GLY A 431 20.31 4.61 20.00
CA GLY A 431 20.79 5.47 18.92
C GLY A 431 21.19 4.68 17.65
N PRO A 432 21.05 5.26 16.45
CA PRO A 432 21.42 4.60 15.20
C PRO A 432 22.93 4.48 15.03
N LEU A 433 23.39 3.40 14.38
CA LEU A 433 24.76 3.21 13.91
C LEU A 433 24.82 3.43 12.40
N ILE A 434 25.47 4.50 11.93
CA ILE A 434 25.46 4.93 10.53
C ILE A 434 26.88 5.00 9.98
N ASN A 435 27.16 4.38 8.83
CA ASN A 435 28.45 4.40 8.13
C ASN A 435 29.65 3.87 8.94
N THR A 436 29.41 2.94 9.87
CA THR A 436 30.45 2.35 10.73
C THR A 436 31.21 1.24 9.99
N LYS A 437 32.55 1.25 9.97
CA LYS A 437 33.29 0.29 9.12
C LYS A 437 33.34 -1.14 9.67
N ALA A 438 33.28 -1.35 10.98
CA ALA A 438 33.27 -2.68 11.60
C ALA A 438 32.67 -2.56 13.00
N VAL A 439 31.87 -3.56 13.38
CA VAL A 439 31.40 -3.80 14.76
C VAL A 439 31.50 -5.29 15.02
N GLU A 440 32.40 -5.78 15.87
CA GLU A 440 32.47 -7.23 16.16
C GLU A 440 31.14 -7.68 16.79
N LYS A 441 30.73 -6.97 17.86
CA LYS A 441 29.59 -7.38 18.68
C LYS A 441 28.67 -6.24 19.09
N VAL A 442 27.40 -6.36 18.72
CA VAL A 442 26.31 -5.51 19.22
C VAL A 442 25.70 -6.15 20.47
N GLY A 443 25.52 -5.34 21.53
CA GLY A 443 24.94 -5.77 22.79
C GLY A 443 23.46 -6.18 22.70
N THR A 444 22.94 -6.76 23.78
CA THR A 444 21.50 -7.01 23.95
C THR A 444 20.75 -5.71 24.24
N ASN A 445 19.47 -5.66 23.86
CA ASN A 445 18.59 -4.50 24.02
C ASN A 445 19.14 -3.21 23.35
N THR A 446 19.70 -3.32 22.14
CA THR A 446 20.12 -2.15 21.34
C THR A 446 18.94 -1.60 20.53
N GLN A 447 18.67 -0.29 20.61
CA GLN A 447 17.57 0.36 19.89
C GLN A 447 18.10 1.44 18.96
N GLY A 448 17.91 1.28 17.65
CA GLY A 448 18.32 2.22 16.60
C GLY A 448 18.74 1.50 15.32
N PRO A 449 18.52 2.07 14.12
CA PRO A 449 18.91 1.44 12.86
C PRO A 449 20.43 1.35 12.69
N LEU A 450 20.89 0.24 12.10
CA LEU A 450 22.23 0.05 11.56
C LEU A 450 22.21 0.33 10.06
N ILE A 451 22.96 1.33 9.59
CA ILE A 451 22.93 1.82 8.21
C ILE A 451 24.36 1.88 7.65
N ASN A 452 24.60 1.29 6.47
CA ASN A 452 25.87 1.29 5.74
C ASN A 452 27.07 0.70 6.52
N THR A 453 26.82 -0.28 7.39
CA THR A 453 27.85 -0.91 8.24
C THR A 453 28.59 -2.03 7.49
N LYS A 454 29.94 -2.05 7.45
CA LYS A 454 30.64 -3.01 6.56
C LYS A 454 30.86 -4.42 7.11
N ALA A 455 30.70 -4.66 8.40
CA ALA A 455 30.71 -5.99 9.00
C ALA A 455 30.07 -5.92 10.39
N VAL A 456 29.22 -6.91 10.72
CA VAL A 456 28.74 -7.17 12.08
C VAL A 456 28.69 -8.68 12.31
N GLU A 457 29.63 -9.28 13.06
CA GLU A 457 29.61 -10.74 13.27
C GLU A 457 28.30 -11.16 13.97
N LYS A 458 27.99 -10.47 15.10
CA LYS A 458 26.86 -10.86 15.95
C LYS A 458 26.00 -9.68 16.40
N VAL A 459 24.73 -9.72 16.03
CA VAL A 459 23.67 -8.86 16.58
C VAL A 459 23.04 -9.53 17.81
N GLY A 460 22.89 -8.76 18.89
CA GLY A 460 22.29 -9.22 20.14
C GLY A 460 20.80 -9.56 20.05
N THR A 461 20.27 -10.14 21.13
CA THR A 461 18.82 -10.35 21.27
C THR A 461 18.11 -9.04 21.62
N ASN A 462 16.81 -8.95 21.26
CA ASN A 462 15.97 -7.77 21.46
C ASN A 462 16.52 -6.48 20.79
N THR A 463 17.07 -6.59 19.57
CA THR A 463 17.53 -5.42 18.81
C THR A 463 16.36 -4.79 18.03
N GLN A 464 16.12 -3.49 18.21
CA GLN A 464 15.02 -2.77 17.55
C GLN A 464 15.57 -1.69 16.61
N GLY A 465 15.55 -1.94 15.30
CA GLY A 465 15.93 -0.96 14.27
C GLY A 465 16.20 -1.60 12.90
N PRO A 466 15.95 -0.87 11.78
CA PRO A 466 16.39 -1.25 10.45
C PRO A 466 17.86 -1.69 10.35
N LEU A 467 18.17 -2.65 9.48
CA LEU A 467 19.51 -3.05 9.07
C LEU A 467 19.65 -2.80 7.57
N ILE A 468 20.27 -1.67 7.18
CA ILE A 468 20.27 -1.14 5.81
C ILE A 468 21.68 -1.09 5.24
N ASN A 469 21.91 -1.69 4.06
CA ASN A 469 23.17 -1.74 3.33
C ASN A 469 24.36 -2.34 4.13
N THR A 470 24.07 -3.31 5.00
CA THR A 470 25.09 -3.97 5.83
C THR A 470 25.79 -5.08 5.04
N LYS A 471 27.13 -5.10 5.01
CA LYS A 471 27.88 -5.96 4.06
C LYS A 471 28.18 -7.40 4.50
N ALA A 472 27.97 -7.75 5.78
CA ALA A 472 28.03 -9.10 6.32
C ALA A 472 27.35 -9.11 7.70
N VAL A 473 26.49 -10.09 7.97
CA VAL A 473 26.01 -10.40 9.33
C VAL A 473 25.90 -11.90 9.54
N GLU A 474 26.80 -12.55 10.27
CA GLU A 474 26.72 -14.02 10.45
C GLU A 474 25.41 -14.41 11.15
N LYS A 475 25.12 -13.75 12.28
CA LYS A 475 23.99 -14.11 13.14
C LYS A 475 23.19 -12.93 13.66
N VAL A 476 21.90 -12.93 13.32
CA VAL A 476 20.89 -12.03 13.91
C VAL A 476 20.25 -12.72 15.11
N GLY A 477 20.12 -11.99 16.23
CA GLY A 477 19.52 -12.48 17.47
C GLY A 477 18.00 -12.73 17.36
N THR A 478 17.43 -13.32 18.41
CA THR A 478 15.98 -13.47 18.56
C THR A 478 15.32 -12.14 18.94
N ASN A 479 14.03 -12.00 18.59
CA ASN A 479 13.22 -10.79 18.83
C ASN A 479 13.81 -9.52 18.17
N THR A 480 14.33 -9.61 16.93
CA THR A 480 14.81 -8.44 16.18
C THR A 480 13.65 -7.75 15.45
N GLN A 481 13.44 -6.45 15.70
CA GLN A 481 12.36 -5.67 15.09
C GLN A 481 12.94 -4.58 14.17
N GLY A 482 12.90 -4.79 12.86
CA GLY A 482 13.31 -3.81 11.86
C GLY A 482 13.51 -4.43 10.46
N PRO A 483 13.33 -3.65 9.37
CA PRO A 483 13.57 -4.12 8.01
C PRO A 483 15.07 -4.39 7.75
N LEU A 484 15.38 -5.49 7.07
CA LEU A 484 16.70 -5.86 6.57
C LEU A 484 16.77 -5.54 5.07
N ILE A 485 17.56 -4.55 4.66
CA ILE A 485 17.56 -3.99 3.30
C ILE A 485 19.00 -3.97 2.74
N ASN A 486 19.23 -4.46 1.53
CA ASN A 486 20.53 -4.50 0.84
C ASN A 486 21.64 -5.27 1.62
N THR A 487 21.26 -6.17 2.53
CA THR A 487 22.22 -6.89 3.39
C THR A 487 22.93 -8.01 2.62
N LYS A 488 24.26 -8.03 2.60
CA LYS A 488 25.02 -9.08 1.91
C LYS A 488 25.34 -10.23 2.86
N ALA A 489 24.66 -11.37 2.65
CA ALA A 489 24.72 -12.60 3.45
C ALA A 489 24.26 -12.46 4.92
N VAL A 490 23.34 -13.35 5.33
CA VAL A 490 22.99 -13.59 6.73
C VAL A 490 22.82 -15.09 6.95
N GLU A 491 23.73 -15.79 7.62
CA GLU A 491 23.63 -17.25 7.75
C GLU A 491 22.35 -17.65 8.48
N LYS A 492 22.08 -17.00 9.62
CA LYS A 492 20.91 -17.31 10.45
C LYS A 492 20.19 -16.07 10.97
N VAL A 493 18.89 -16.00 10.67
CA VAL A 493 17.94 -15.06 11.28
C VAL A 493 17.26 -15.73 12.47
N GLY A 494 17.18 -15.03 13.61
CA GLY A 494 16.54 -15.52 14.83
C GLY A 494 15.03 -15.70 14.71
N THR A 495 14.43 -16.30 15.73
CA THR A 495 12.96 -16.39 15.86
C THR A 495 12.35 -15.04 16.25
N ASN A 496 11.08 -14.84 15.92
CA ASN A 496 10.31 -13.61 16.17
C ASN A 496 10.93 -12.35 15.52
N THR A 497 11.43 -12.44 14.28
CA THR A 497 11.94 -11.27 13.55
C THR A 497 10.80 -10.52 12.85
N GLN A 498 10.66 -9.21 13.09
CA GLN A 498 9.59 -8.38 12.52
C GLN A 498 10.16 -7.28 11.62
N GLY A 499 10.04 -7.45 10.31
CA GLY A 499 10.45 -6.49 9.29
C GLY A 499 10.69 -7.17 7.93
N PRO A 500 10.50 -6.47 6.80
CA PRO A 500 10.78 -6.99 5.47
C PRO A 500 12.27 -7.28 5.23
N LEU A 501 12.56 -8.26 4.38
CA LEU A 501 13.89 -8.71 3.96
C LEU A 501 14.08 -8.42 2.46
N ILE A 502 14.81 -7.37 2.12
CA ILE A 502 14.89 -6.77 0.77
C ILE A 502 16.33 -6.82 0.24
N ASN A 503 16.54 -7.35 -0.97
CA ASN A 503 17.84 -7.47 -1.65
C ASN A 503 18.91 -8.28 -0.86
N THR A 504 18.50 -9.12 0.10
CA THR A 504 19.43 -9.87 0.97
C THR A 504 20.08 -11.04 0.22
N LYS A 505 21.41 -11.05 0.10
CA LYS A 505 22.10 -11.90 -0.91
C LYS A 505 22.21 -13.40 -0.61
N ALA A 506 21.94 -13.85 0.60
CA ALA A 506 21.74 -15.25 0.98
C ALA A 506 21.18 -15.29 2.40
N VAL A 507 20.24 -16.20 2.71
CA VAL A 507 19.85 -16.52 4.09
C VAL A 507 19.62 -18.01 4.23
N GLU A 508 20.47 -18.79 4.90
CA GLU A 508 20.25 -20.24 4.95
C GLU A 508 18.92 -20.56 5.64
N LYS A 509 18.73 -20.01 6.84
CA LYS A 509 17.66 -20.41 7.77
C LYS A 509 17.00 -19.19 8.40
N VAL A 510 15.71 -19.02 8.13
CA VAL A 510 14.84 -18.00 8.73
C VAL A 510 14.05 -18.62 9.89
N GLY A 511 14.11 -18.00 11.07
CA GLY A 511 13.41 -18.47 12.27
C GLY A 511 11.88 -18.43 12.16
N THR A 512 11.21 -19.16 13.05
CA THR A 512 9.74 -19.15 13.19
C THR A 512 9.21 -17.78 13.61
N ASN A 513 7.93 -17.52 13.30
CA ASN A 513 7.23 -16.26 13.56
C ASN A 513 7.88 -15.01 12.92
N THR A 514 8.40 -15.13 11.69
CA THR A 514 8.97 -13.97 10.98
C THR A 514 7.87 -13.17 10.26
N GLN A 515 7.79 -11.85 10.46
CA GLN A 515 6.72 -11.01 9.88
C GLN A 515 7.29 -9.93 8.95
N GLY A 516 7.02 -10.02 7.65
CA GLY A 516 7.43 -9.07 6.62
C GLY A 516 7.71 -9.75 5.27
N PRO A 517 7.53 -9.06 4.13
CA PRO A 517 7.83 -9.62 2.81
C PRO A 517 9.32 -9.90 2.58
N LEU A 518 9.59 -10.92 1.78
CA LEU A 518 10.92 -11.31 1.27
C LEU A 518 11.01 -10.87 -0.19
N ILE A 519 11.97 -10.00 -0.52
CA ILE A 519 12.07 -9.35 -1.82
C ILE A 519 13.51 -9.48 -2.34
N ASN A 520 13.69 -9.97 -3.58
CA ASN A 520 14.99 -10.10 -4.26
C ASN A 520 16.07 -10.88 -3.47
N THR A 521 15.68 -11.85 -2.64
CA THR A 521 16.64 -12.66 -1.86
C THR A 521 17.12 -13.87 -2.68
N LYS A 522 18.45 -14.09 -2.76
CA LYS A 522 19.01 -14.97 -3.81
C LYS A 522 18.96 -16.48 -3.52
N THR A 523 18.88 -16.87 -2.25
CA THR A 523 18.67 -18.25 -1.80
C THR A 523 18.11 -18.23 -0.39
N VAL A 524 17.10 -19.07 -0.09
CA VAL A 524 16.69 -19.36 1.29
C VAL A 524 16.39 -20.85 1.44
N GLU A 525 17.17 -21.64 2.17
CA GLU A 525 16.93 -23.09 2.24
C GLU A 525 15.58 -23.37 2.91
N LYS A 526 15.39 -22.85 4.12
CA LYS A 526 14.29 -23.20 5.03
C LYS A 526 13.72 -21.97 5.74
N VAL A 527 12.40 -21.80 5.61
CA VAL A 527 11.61 -20.77 6.29
C VAL A 527 10.82 -21.41 7.43
N GLY A 528 10.91 -20.84 8.64
CA GLY A 528 10.17 -21.32 9.81
C GLY A 528 8.64 -21.15 9.68
N THR A 529 7.90 -21.99 10.41
CA THR A 529 6.44 -21.88 10.55
C THR A 529 6.00 -20.50 11.08
N ASN A 530 4.76 -20.13 10.76
CA ASN A 530 4.15 -18.82 11.05
C ASN A 530 4.89 -17.61 10.47
N THR A 531 5.62 -17.79 9.37
CA THR A 531 6.16 -16.66 8.61
C THR A 531 5.06 -15.99 7.77
N GLN A 532 4.91 -14.66 7.86
CA GLN A 532 3.83 -13.89 7.22
C GLN A 532 4.40 -12.77 6.32
N GLY A 533 4.14 -12.86 5.01
CA GLY A 533 4.50 -11.85 4.02
C GLY A 533 4.74 -12.48 2.63
N PRO A 534 4.50 -11.75 1.51
CA PRO A 534 4.73 -12.28 0.18
C PRO A 534 6.22 -12.50 -0.12
N LEU A 535 6.52 -13.50 -0.95
CA LEU A 535 7.82 -13.71 -1.58
C LEU A 535 7.81 -13.05 -2.96
N ILE A 536 8.83 -12.23 -3.27
CA ILE A 536 8.94 -11.49 -4.53
C ILE A 536 10.35 -11.67 -5.08
N ASN A 537 10.49 -12.27 -6.27
CA ASN A 537 11.78 -12.50 -6.93
C ASN A 537 12.85 -13.17 -6.03
N THR A 538 12.41 -14.11 -5.18
CA THR A 538 13.29 -14.95 -4.35
C THR A 538 13.54 -16.26 -5.09
N LYS A 539 14.81 -16.59 -5.38
CA LYS A 539 15.16 -17.88 -6.01
C LYS A 539 15.42 -18.96 -4.96
N ALA A 540 14.94 -20.17 -5.25
CA ALA A 540 15.08 -21.40 -4.48
C ALA A 540 14.71 -21.30 -2.98
N VAL A 541 13.55 -21.87 -2.63
CA VAL A 541 13.20 -22.25 -1.26
C VAL A 541 12.72 -23.69 -1.24
N GLU A 542 13.40 -24.58 -0.52
CA GLU A 542 13.03 -26.01 -0.48
C GLU A 542 11.70 -26.22 0.25
N LYS A 543 11.48 -25.47 1.34
CA LYS A 543 10.20 -25.41 2.06
C LYS A 543 9.90 -23.99 2.54
N VAL A 544 8.93 -23.36 1.89
CA VAL A 544 8.19 -22.20 2.39
C VAL A 544 7.05 -22.70 3.30
N GLY A 545 6.69 -21.95 4.33
CA GLY A 545 5.38 -22.12 4.98
C GLY A 545 4.26 -21.81 3.97
N THR A 546 3.45 -22.80 3.62
CA THR A 546 2.38 -22.65 2.63
C THR A 546 1.29 -21.69 3.11
N ASN A 547 1.02 -20.61 2.36
CA ASN A 547 -0.29 -19.97 2.15
C ASN A 547 -0.17 -18.69 1.29
N THR A 548 0.32 -18.82 0.05
CA THR A 548 0.14 -17.79 -1.01
C THR A 548 -1.20 -17.91 -1.73
N GLN A 549 -2.00 -18.90 -1.36
CA GLN A 549 -3.29 -19.30 -1.91
C GLN A 549 -4.27 -19.49 -0.76
N GLY A 550 -5.50 -19.02 -0.94
CA GLY A 550 -6.57 -19.09 0.07
C GLY A 550 -7.57 -20.21 -0.20
N PRO A 551 -8.69 -20.25 0.54
CA PRO A 551 -9.84 -21.06 0.19
C PRO A 551 -10.58 -20.50 -1.03
N LEU A 552 -11.39 -21.35 -1.69
CA LEU A 552 -12.53 -20.89 -2.50
C LEU A 552 -13.66 -20.43 -1.57
N ILE A 553 -14.52 -19.52 -2.03
CA ILE A 553 -15.51 -18.84 -1.16
C ILE A 553 -16.48 -19.81 -0.46
N ASN A 554 -16.93 -20.87 -1.14
CA ASN A 554 -17.86 -21.85 -0.61
C ASN A 554 -17.75 -23.19 -1.37
N THR A 555 -18.43 -24.24 -0.89
CA THR A 555 -18.37 -25.60 -1.48
C THR A 555 -18.82 -25.64 -2.95
N LYS A 556 -19.76 -24.78 -3.37
CA LYS A 556 -20.25 -24.75 -4.75
C LYS A 556 -19.19 -24.26 -5.74
N ALA A 557 -18.26 -23.41 -5.29
CA ALA A 557 -17.09 -23.05 -6.10
C ALA A 557 -16.11 -24.23 -6.25
N VAL A 558 -15.95 -25.07 -5.21
CA VAL A 558 -15.15 -26.31 -5.27
C VAL A 558 -15.78 -27.30 -6.25
N GLU A 559 -17.08 -27.60 -6.10
CA GLU A 559 -17.85 -28.53 -6.95
C GLU A 559 -17.79 -28.13 -8.43
N LYS A 560 -17.91 -26.84 -8.73
CA LYS A 560 -17.80 -26.29 -10.09
C LYS A 560 -16.40 -26.46 -10.68
N VAL A 561 -15.35 -26.24 -9.87
CA VAL A 561 -13.96 -26.45 -10.27
C VAL A 561 -13.69 -27.93 -10.58
N GLU A 562 -14.17 -28.83 -9.72
CA GLU A 562 -14.06 -30.28 -9.92
C GLU A 562 -14.77 -30.75 -11.19
N ALA A 563 -16.01 -30.29 -11.43
CA ALA A 563 -16.77 -30.63 -12.62
C ALA A 563 -16.08 -30.19 -13.92
N GLN A 564 -15.47 -29.00 -13.95
CA GLN A 564 -14.74 -28.51 -15.12
C GLN A 564 -13.42 -29.27 -15.37
N ILE A 565 -12.73 -29.72 -14.32
CA ILE A 565 -11.54 -30.57 -14.45
C ILE A 565 -11.94 -31.97 -14.96
N LEU A 566 -13.02 -32.55 -14.41
CA LEU A 566 -13.52 -33.85 -14.82
C LEU A 566 -13.95 -33.87 -16.30
N ASP A 567 -14.71 -32.87 -16.74
CA ASP A 567 -15.11 -32.72 -18.16
C ASP A 567 -13.87 -32.64 -19.07
N ALA A 568 -12.93 -31.74 -18.77
CA ALA A 568 -11.72 -31.60 -19.58
C ALA A 568 -10.90 -32.89 -19.67
N VAL A 569 -10.71 -33.60 -18.54
CA VAL A 569 -9.95 -34.87 -18.51
C VAL A 569 -10.68 -35.98 -19.26
N SER A 570 -12.01 -36.10 -19.10
CA SER A 570 -12.81 -37.08 -19.87
C SER A 570 -12.83 -36.82 -21.38
N LYS A 571 -12.57 -35.59 -21.81
CA LYS A 571 -12.35 -35.18 -23.21
C LYS A 571 -10.87 -35.23 -23.65
N GLY A 572 -9.97 -35.75 -22.81
CA GLY A 572 -8.57 -36.02 -23.15
C GLY A 572 -7.54 -34.96 -22.72
N ALA A 573 -7.94 -33.92 -21.98
CA ALA A 573 -6.96 -33.00 -21.38
C ALA A 573 -6.14 -33.70 -20.28
N THR A 574 -4.89 -33.29 -20.12
CA THR A 574 -3.98 -33.82 -19.09
C THR A 574 -3.82 -32.81 -17.95
N VAL A 575 -4.00 -33.26 -16.70
CA VAL A 575 -3.61 -32.49 -15.50
C VAL A 575 -2.08 -32.47 -15.40
N MET A 576 -1.48 -31.29 -15.50
CA MET A 576 -0.03 -31.11 -15.39
C MET A 576 0.43 -30.88 -13.93
N THR A 577 -0.43 -30.28 -13.12
CA THR A 577 -0.28 -30.13 -11.66
C THR A 577 -1.65 -29.80 -11.04
N GLY A 578 -1.80 -30.04 -9.73
CA GLY A 578 -3.05 -29.84 -8.99
C GLY A 578 -4.13 -30.86 -9.33
N GLY A 579 -5.35 -30.39 -9.57
CA GLY A 579 -6.49 -31.18 -10.05
C GLY A 579 -7.46 -31.68 -8.98
N LYS A 580 -7.25 -31.34 -7.70
CA LYS A 580 -7.99 -31.90 -6.55
C LYS A 580 -8.11 -30.93 -5.36
N ARG A 581 -8.99 -31.27 -4.41
CA ARG A 581 -9.08 -30.59 -3.10
C ARG A 581 -7.75 -30.69 -2.36
N HIS A 582 -7.34 -29.61 -1.71
CA HIS A 582 -6.05 -29.53 -1.01
C HIS A 582 -6.12 -30.21 0.36
N ALA A 583 -4.98 -30.71 0.85
CA ALA A 583 -4.88 -31.44 2.12
C ALA A 583 -5.24 -30.63 3.39
N LEU A 584 -5.47 -29.31 3.28
CA LEU A 584 -6.04 -28.48 4.36
C LEU A 584 -7.56 -28.69 4.55
N GLY A 585 -8.25 -29.36 3.63
CA GLY A 585 -9.69 -29.59 3.70
C GLY A 585 -10.51 -28.32 3.45
N GLY A 586 -11.75 -28.29 3.97
CA GLY A 586 -12.69 -27.20 3.75
C GLY A 586 -12.92 -26.92 2.26
N THR A 587 -12.76 -25.67 1.86
CA THR A 587 -12.87 -25.21 0.46
C THR A 587 -11.53 -24.88 -0.18
N PHE A 588 -10.40 -25.34 0.38
CA PHE A 588 -9.09 -25.20 -0.26
C PHE A 588 -8.95 -26.17 -1.44
N PHE A 589 -8.49 -25.65 -2.59
CA PHE A 589 -8.28 -26.42 -3.82
C PHE A 589 -6.87 -26.19 -4.38
N GLU A 590 -6.29 -27.18 -5.05
CA GLU A 590 -4.93 -27.07 -5.58
C GLU A 590 -4.87 -26.21 -6.86
N PRO A 591 -3.90 -25.29 -6.98
CA PRO A 591 -3.61 -24.60 -8.23
C PRO A 591 -3.37 -25.58 -9.38
N THR A 592 -4.26 -25.55 -10.38
CA THR A 592 -4.39 -26.59 -11.39
C THR A 592 -4.00 -26.07 -12.76
N LEU A 593 -3.22 -26.84 -13.51
CA LEU A 593 -2.83 -26.55 -14.89
C LEU A 593 -3.29 -27.71 -15.78
N LEU A 594 -4.08 -27.42 -16.82
CA LEU A 594 -4.59 -28.41 -17.77
C LEU A 594 -3.95 -28.19 -19.15
N LYS A 595 -3.41 -29.25 -19.75
CA LYS A 595 -2.75 -29.24 -21.07
C LYS A 595 -3.58 -30.02 -22.08
N GLY A 596 -3.63 -29.54 -23.32
CA GLY A 596 -4.37 -30.21 -24.40
C GLY A 596 -5.87 -29.92 -24.32
N VAL A 597 -6.22 -28.71 -23.88
CA VAL A 597 -7.60 -28.25 -23.79
C VAL A 597 -8.08 -27.78 -25.16
N THR A 598 -9.36 -28.01 -25.45
CA THR A 598 -10.07 -27.63 -26.68
C THR A 598 -11.33 -26.81 -26.36
N THR A 599 -11.90 -26.13 -27.37
CA THR A 599 -13.03 -25.20 -27.20
C THR A 599 -14.38 -25.88 -26.91
N ASP A 600 -14.46 -27.21 -27.01
CA ASP A 600 -15.61 -28.02 -26.61
C ASP A 600 -15.62 -28.41 -25.10
N MET A 601 -14.54 -28.13 -24.36
CA MET A 601 -14.44 -28.40 -22.92
C MET A 601 -15.14 -27.33 -22.07
N LEU A 602 -15.80 -27.71 -20.98
CA LEU A 602 -16.57 -26.79 -20.13
C LEU A 602 -15.72 -25.67 -19.52
N CYS A 603 -14.43 -25.93 -19.28
CA CYS A 603 -13.46 -24.94 -18.79
C CYS A 603 -13.12 -23.83 -19.81
N THR A 604 -13.53 -23.95 -21.08
CA THR A 604 -13.42 -22.90 -22.11
C THR A 604 -14.76 -22.28 -22.50
N GLN A 605 -15.88 -22.88 -22.08
CA GLN A 605 -17.23 -22.41 -22.38
C GLN A 605 -17.90 -21.70 -21.19
N GLN A 606 -17.44 -21.99 -19.98
CA GLN A 606 -17.97 -21.44 -18.74
C GLN A 606 -16.83 -20.89 -17.89
N GLU A 607 -16.93 -19.61 -17.50
CA GLU A 607 -16.06 -18.98 -16.52
C GLU A 607 -15.86 -19.90 -15.30
N THR A 608 -14.63 -20.37 -15.03
CA THR A 608 -14.36 -21.23 -13.86
C THR A 608 -14.65 -20.49 -12.56
N PHE A 609 -14.11 -19.27 -12.43
CA PHE A 609 -14.01 -18.52 -11.18
C PHE A 609 -13.25 -19.30 -10.08
N GLY A 610 -12.12 -19.90 -10.47
CA GLY A 610 -11.28 -20.78 -9.64
C GLY A 610 -9.88 -21.00 -10.23
N PRO A 611 -9.00 -21.72 -9.52
CA PRO A 611 -7.55 -21.75 -9.76
C PRO A 611 -7.15 -22.76 -10.85
N VAL A 612 -7.93 -22.86 -11.93
CA VAL A 612 -7.71 -23.82 -13.03
C VAL A 612 -7.30 -23.08 -14.29
N ALA A 613 -6.08 -23.29 -14.76
CA ALA A 613 -5.54 -22.72 -16.00
C ALA A 613 -5.62 -23.74 -17.16
N PRO A 614 -6.62 -23.64 -18.06
CA PRO A 614 -6.64 -24.40 -19.30
C PRO A 614 -5.63 -23.84 -20.32
N VAL A 615 -4.87 -24.73 -20.97
CA VAL A 615 -3.92 -24.38 -22.04
C VAL A 615 -4.34 -25.03 -23.36
N ILE A 616 -4.81 -24.16 -24.26
CA ILE A 616 -5.10 -24.45 -25.67
C ILE A 616 -3.84 -24.14 -26.50
N LYS A 617 -3.62 -24.84 -27.61
CA LYS A 617 -2.58 -24.51 -28.61
C LYS A 617 -3.21 -23.92 -29.86
N PHE A 618 -2.49 -23.00 -30.51
CA PHE A 618 -2.76 -22.47 -31.85
C PHE A 618 -1.47 -22.51 -32.69
N LYS A 619 -1.57 -22.20 -33.98
CA LYS A 619 -0.46 -22.08 -34.94
C LYS A 619 -0.38 -20.71 -35.63
N THR A 620 -1.44 -19.93 -35.61
CA THR A 620 -1.51 -18.63 -36.31
C THR A 620 -2.14 -17.52 -35.46
N GLU A 621 -1.85 -16.26 -35.80
CA GLU A 621 -2.49 -15.07 -35.21
C GLU A 621 -4.01 -15.10 -35.39
N GLU A 622 -4.46 -15.53 -36.57
CA GLU A 622 -5.88 -15.66 -36.94
C GLU A 622 -6.62 -16.68 -36.06
N GLU A 623 -6.01 -17.85 -35.86
CA GLU A 623 -6.52 -18.92 -35.01
C GLU A 623 -6.56 -18.51 -33.53
N ALA A 624 -5.53 -17.81 -33.05
CA ALA A 624 -5.49 -17.29 -31.68
C ALA A 624 -6.62 -16.28 -31.41
N VAL A 625 -6.86 -15.33 -32.33
CA VAL A 625 -7.96 -14.37 -32.24
C VAL A 625 -9.32 -15.08 -32.36
N THR A 626 -9.45 -16.05 -33.26
CA THR A 626 -10.68 -16.85 -33.43
C THR A 626 -11.03 -17.62 -32.14
N ILE A 627 -10.05 -18.25 -31.50
CA ILE A 627 -10.22 -18.94 -30.22
C ILE A 627 -10.59 -17.94 -29.12
N ALA A 628 -9.89 -16.80 -29.03
CA ALA A 628 -10.16 -15.75 -28.05
C ALA A 628 -11.59 -15.19 -28.16
N ASN A 629 -12.09 -14.97 -29.39
CA ASN A 629 -13.42 -14.42 -29.64
C ASN A 629 -14.55 -15.47 -29.56
N SER A 630 -14.24 -16.77 -29.56
CA SER A 630 -15.23 -17.85 -29.57
C SER A 630 -16.18 -17.87 -28.36
N ALA A 631 -15.80 -17.21 -27.26
CA ALA A 631 -16.65 -17.06 -26.08
C ALA A 631 -17.82 -16.10 -26.31
N ARG A 632 -18.99 -16.41 -25.72
CA ARG A 632 -20.17 -15.53 -25.65
C ARG A 632 -20.01 -14.34 -24.70
N VAL A 633 -18.88 -14.29 -24.00
CA VAL A 633 -18.49 -13.33 -22.97
C VAL A 633 -17.22 -12.63 -23.44
N GLY A 634 -17.03 -11.37 -23.02
CA GLY A 634 -16.00 -10.49 -23.55
C GLY A 634 -15.68 -9.36 -22.58
N LEU A 635 -15.18 -9.70 -21.39
CA LEU A 635 -14.80 -8.71 -20.38
C LEU A 635 -13.41 -8.14 -20.69
N ALA A 636 -12.36 -8.83 -20.25
CA ALA A 636 -10.97 -8.45 -20.48
C ALA A 636 -10.24 -9.52 -21.31
N GLY A 637 -9.23 -9.13 -22.06
CA GLY A 637 -8.31 -10.02 -22.75
C GLY A 637 -6.86 -9.59 -22.53
N TYR A 638 -5.92 -10.53 -22.65
CA TYR A 638 -4.50 -10.28 -22.42
C TYR A 638 -3.69 -10.95 -23.52
N PHE A 639 -2.64 -10.29 -24.02
CA PHE A 639 -1.66 -10.96 -24.87
C PHE A 639 -0.24 -10.40 -24.74
N PHE A 640 0.73 -11.26 -25.07
CA PHE A 640 2.16 -10.96 -25.05
C PHE A 640 2.77 -11.11 -26.44
N SER A 641 3.47 -10.09 -26.92
CA SER A 641 4.12 -9.99 -28.23
C SER A 641 5.11 -8.83 -28.26
N ASN A 642 6.26 -8.99 -28.90
CA ASN A 642 7.18 -7.88 -29.17
C ASN A 642 7.01 -7.29 -30.59
N ASN A 643 6.07 -7.79 -31.39
CA ASN A 643 5.78 -7.29 -32.73
C ASN A 643 4.70 -6.19 -32.68
N ILE A 644 5.10 -4.93 -32.85
CA ILE A 644 4.21 -3.75 -32.79
C ILE A 644 3.05 -3.85 -33.80
N GLY A 645 3.28 -4.40 -35.00
CA GLY A 645 2.21 -4.60 -35.98
C GLY A 645 1.19 -5.66 -35.56
N GLN A 646 1.63 -6.71 -34.86
CA GLN A 646 0.75 -7.71 -34.25
C GLN A 646 0.01 -7.13 -33.04
N ILE A 647 0.65 -6.27 -32.24
CA ILE A 647 0.02 -5.61 -31.10
C ILE A 647 -1.25 -4.87 -31.52
N TRP A 648 -1.19 -4.00 -32.52
CA TRP A 648 -2.37 -3.26 -32.98
C TRP A 648 -3.45 -4.19 -33.55
N ARG A 649 -3.08 -5.09 -34.47
CA ARG A 649 -4.05 -6.03 -35.08
C ARG A 649 -4.74 -6.94 -34.07
N VAL A 650 -4.05 -7.41 -33.04
CA VAL A 650 -4.67 -8.29 -32.03
C VAL A 650 -5.52 -7.46 -31.08
N ALA A 651 -5.04 -6.31 -30.60
CA ALA A 651 -5.81 -5.46 -29.69
C ALA A 651 -7.12 -4.95 -30.31
N GLU A 652 -7.12 -4.57 -31.59
CA GLU A 652 -8.31 -4.10 -32.31
C GLU A 652 -9.31 -5.23 -32.64
N ARG A 653 -8.86 -6.49 -32.69
CA ARG A 653 -9.67 -7.64 -33.11
C ARG A 653 -10.17 -8.52 -31.97
N MET A 654 -9.63 -8.37 -30.76
CA MET A 654 -10.14 -9.10 -29.59
C MET A 654 -11.48 -8.51 -29.15
N GLU A 655 -12.53 -9.34 -29.15
CA GLU A 655 -13.90 -8.93 -28.80
C GLU A 655 -14.10 -8.88 -27.28
N VAL A 656 -13.38 -7.96 -26.64
CA VAL A 656 -13.34 -7.70 -25.19
C VAL A 656 -13.45 -6.18 -24.94
N GLY A 657 -13.86 -5.77 -23.75
CA GLY A 657 -13.92 -4.35 -23.38
C GLY A 657 -12.56 -3.75 -22.98
N MET A 658 -11.63 -4.56 -22.45
CA MET A 658 -10.28 -4.14 -22.05
C MET A 658 -9.21 -5.12 -22.56
N VAL A 659 -8.05 -4.59 -22.97
CA VAL A 659 -6.93 -5.39 -23.51
C VAL A 659 -5.63 -5.06 -22.78
N GLY A 660 -4.99 -6.07 -22.20
CA GLY A 660 -3.63 -6.00 -21.65
C GLY A 660 -2.57 -6.44 -22.66
N VAL A 661 -1.61 -5.57 -22.95
CA VAL A 661 -0.53 -5.82 -23.91
C VAL A 661 0.80 -5.89 -23.18
N ASN A 662 1.44 -7.05 -23.17
CA ASN A 662 2.65 -7.35 -22.38
C ASN A 662 2.52 -7.08 -20.87
N GLU A 663 1.29 -6.91 -20.39
CA GLU A 663 0.91 -6.69 -19.00
C GLU A 663 -0.34 -7.52 -18.71
N GLY A 664 -0.31 -8.30 -17.62
CA GLY A 664 -1.42 -9.13 -17.17
C GLY A 664 -2.38 -8.41 -16.22
N LEU A 665 -2.23 -7.10 -16.06
CA LEU A 665 -2.74 -6.30 -14.94
C LEU A 665 -3.17 -4.88 -15.41
N VAL A 666 -4.40 -4.72 -15.88
CA VAL A 666 -4.86 -3.50 -16.59
C VAL A 666 -5.71 -2.50 -15.79
N SER A 667 -6.21 -2.84 -14.61
CA SER A 667 -7.22 -2.01 -13.94
C SER A 667 -6.64 -0.82 -13.21
N MET A 668 -7.18 0.33 -13.57
CA MET A 668 -6.94 1.63 -12.97
C MET A 668 -8.28 2.39 -12.92
N VAL A 669 -8.42 3.38 -12.03
CA VAL A 669 -9.73 4.03 -11.80
C VAL A 669 -10.11 5.00 -12.92
N GLU A 670 -9.13 5.47 -13.68
CA GLU A 670 -9.25 6.46 -14.75
C GLU A 670 -9.49 5.84 -16.13
N ALA A 671 -9.39 4.51 -16.25
CA ALA A 671 -9.76 3.75 -17.46
C ALA A 671 -11.20 3.19 -17.37
N PRO A 672 -11.91 3.02 -18.51
CA PRO A 672 -13.24 2.42 -18.50
C PRO A 672 -13.15 0.92 -18.24
N PHE A 673 -13.93 0.45 -17.27
CA PHE A 673 -14.07 -0.95 -16.87
C PHE A 673 -15.45 -1.48 -17.29
N GLY A 674 -15.54 -2.44 -18.19
CA GLY A 674 -16.83 -3.01 -18.61
C GLY A 674 -16.73 -4.03 -19.73
N GLY A 675 -17.71 -4.92 -19.84
CA GLY A 675 -17.69 -6.02 -20.81
C GLY A 675 -18.56 -5.78 -22.04
N VAL A 676 -18.18 -6.42 -23.15
CA VAL A 676 -19.01 -6.58 -24.36
C VAL A 676 -19.68 -7.97 -24.38
N LYS A 677 -20.51 -8.23 -25.39
CA LYS A 677 -21.31 -9.48 -25.52
C LYS A 677 -22.15 -9.73 -24.26
N GLU A 678 -22.13 -10.96 -23.73
CA GLU A 678 -22.84 -11.29 -22.48
C GLU A 678 -22.04 -10.95 -21.20
N SER A 679 -20.89 -10.27 -21.29
CA SER A 679 -20.14 -9.77 -20.12
C SER A 679 -20.58 -8.39 -19.64
N GLY A 680 -21.48 -7.69 -20.34
CA GLY A 680 -22.03 -6.47 -19.76
C GLY A 680 -22.78 -5.52 -20.68
N ILE A 681 -23.22 -4.42 -20.06
CA ILE A 681 -23.65 -3.18 -20.68
C ILE A 681 -23.23 -2.02 -19.77
N GLY A 682 -22.80 -0.90 -20.36
CA GLY A 682 -22.25 0.24 -19.63
C GLY A 682 -20.83 0.00 -19.10
N VAL A 683 -20.27 1.00 -18.42
CA VAL A 683 -18.90 0.96 -17.88
C VAL A 683 -18.82 1.58 -16.48
N GLU A 684 -17.75 1.23 -15.76
CA GLU A 684 -17.40 1.73 -14.43
C GLU A 684 -15.98 2.33 -14.49
N GLY A 685 -15.62 3.22 -13.56
CA GLY A 685 -14.36 3.98 -13.67
C GLY A 685 -14.33 4.96 -14.85
N SER A 686 -13.21 5.66 -15.01
CA SER A 686 -12.97 6.80 -15.91
C SER A 686 -13.99 7.94 -15.79
N LYS A 687 -13.92 8.90 -16.71
CA LYS A 687 -15.00 9.85 -16.95
C LYS A 687 -16.29 9.18 -17.45
N TYR A 688 -16.22 7.99 -18.03
CA TYR A 688 -17.39 7.33 -18.63
C TYR A 688 -18.33 6.73 -17.56
N GLY A 689 -17.79 6.25 -16.43
CA GLY A 689 -18.59 5.65 -15.36
C GLY A 689 -19.56 6.61 -14.67
N ILE A 690 -19.31 7.92 -14.68
CA ILE A 690 -20.29 8.90 -14.14
C ILE A 690 -21.48 9.09 -15.09
N HIS A 691 -21.28 8.96 -16.41
CA HIS A 691 -22.37 9.06 -17.40
C HIS A 691 -23.38 7.91 -17.30
N GLU A 692 -23.05 6.77 -16.67
CA GLU A 692 -24.04 5.76 -16.29
C GLU A 692 -25.11 6.33 -15.35
N TYR A 693 -24.75 7.23 -14.46
CA TYR A 693 -25.64 7.82 -13.46
C TYR A 693 -26.21 9.18 -13.87
N LEU A 694 -26.02 9.58 -15.14
CA LEU A 694 -26.55 10.82 -15.72
C LEU A 694 -27.58 10.55 -16.83
N ASN A 695 -28.55 11.47 -16.93
CA ASN A 695 -29.45 11.65 -18.06
C ASN A 695 -29.01 12.88 -18.87
N VAL A 696 -29.03 12.75 -20.20
CA VAL A 696 -28.77 13.84 -21.14
C VAL A 696 -30.08 14.59 -21.41
N LYS A 697 -30.11 15.91 -21.23
CA LYS A 697 -31.29 16.75 -21.48
C LYS A 697 -30.98 17.86 -22.48
N TYR A 698 -31.64 17.81 -23.63
CA TYR A 698 -31.68 18.86 -24.63
C TYR A 698 -32.62 20.00 -24.20
N ILE A 699 -32.15 21.24 -24.35
CA ILE A 699 -32.89 22.48 -24.08
C ILE A 699 -32.75 23.39 -25.31
N CYS A 700 -33.88 23.77 -25.90
CA CYS A 700 -33.97 24.67 -27.05
C CYS A 700 -34.49 26.03 -26.60
N PHE A 701 -33.59 27.01 -26.40
CA PHE A 701 -33.99 28.39 -26.21
C PHE A 701 -34.33 28.98 -27.58
N GLY A 702 -35.59 29.36 -27.80
CA GLY A 702 -36.05 30.03 -29.01
C GLY A 702 -36.37 31.51 -28.78
N GLY A 703 -36.41 32.29 -29.86
CA GLY A 703 -36.67 33.73 -29.81
C GLY A 703 -35.42 34.57 -29.48
N VAL A 704 -34.25 34.07 -29.88
CA VAL A 704 -32.90 34.56 -29.50
C VAL A 704 -31.93 34.59 -30.66
#